data_AF-A0A5B0MZ81-F1
#
_entry.id   AF-A0A5B0MZ81-F1
#
_cell.length_a   1.000
_cell.length_b   1.000
_cell.length_c   1.000
_cell.angle_alpha   90.00
_cell.angle_beta   90.00
_cell.angle_gamma   90.00
#
_symmetry.space_group_name_H-M   'P 1'
#
loop_
_entity.id
_entity.type
_entity.pdbx_description
1 polymer ?
#
loop_
_entity_poly.entity_id
_entity_poly.type
_entity_poly.pdbx_seq_one_letter_code
_entity_poly.pdbx_strand_id
1 'polypeptide(L)'
;MKISQKLAAAESENRISWSFEYFPPKTDNGLTNLYDRICRMSQLGPIFIDITWGAGGSTSNLTTEFVKTAHEQFGLETCMHLTCTNMPKSKIDTALKEAYEFGCENILALRGDPPKGSTEWTATEGGFEHAIDLVRHIRAEYGDHFDIAVAGFPEGHMHSTLSREQQTIYLKEKIEAGANFIFTQMFYDVDIFIDWVREIRAAGITVPVIPGLMPIQSWAQFKRVTNFSKTIVPQYFLDKLEPIQSDDQAVREAGTKLVADMCRKILNSDLGIRILHFYTMNLERGTKMILDELNLNPSRDITNPLPWKMSLLGKRRSESIRPIFWANRAKSYLSRTETWDEFPNGRWGDSRSPAYGELDGYGININAATMETLKGLKKFPTSLVDLARIFANYCGARFPGEEPVKYLPWSDIPLSEETNKIEDVLVKINKRGFLTINSQPAVDGAKSSDPVHGWGPRGGYVYQKAYLEFFCCPEKFQSLTERLEKDPDVTYYAVTKTGDLVTNNTRPGPNAVTWGVFPGKEIVQPTIVELVSFIAWKDEAFELGHQWAELYKEIAPESARFIHQIMDSWYLVNIVNNDFRKSNDDSEHSALFQFFGPEPVIVDQDDLPPTTNGLSHPNGLPKTNGSSTPAISEVNGELKNLAI
;
A
#
# COMPACT_ATOMS: atom_id res chain seq x y z
N MET A 1 11.67 -4.10 13.98
CA MET A 1 13.08 -3.72 13.74
C MET A 1 13.29 -2.34 14.30
N LYS A 2 14.16 -2.26 15.29
CA LYS A 2 14.65 -1.03 15.90
C LYS A 2 15.06 0.05 14.90
N ILE A 3 14.52 1.25 15.06
CA ILE A 3 14.81 2.41 14.21
C ILE A 3 16.29 2.79 14.28
N SER A 4 16.94 2.71 15.43
CA SER A 4 18.38 3.01 15.56
C SER A 4 19.24 2.13 14.64
N GLN A 5 18.88 0.85 14.47
CA GLN A 5 19.57 -0.06 13.57
C GLN A 5 19.34 0.32 12.09
N LYS A 6 18.11 0.70 11.73
CA LYS A 6 17.78 1.18 10.37
C LYS A 6 18.54 2.46 10.03
N LEU A 7 18.66 3.38 10.99
CA LEU A 7 19.41 4.62 10.84
C LEU A 7 20.91 4.34 10.65
N ALA A 8 21.50 3.47 11.48
CA ALA A 8 22.90 3.08 11.37
C ALA A 8 23.20 2.40 10.02
N ALA A 9 22.30 1.52 9.55
CA ALA A 9 22.43 0.90 8.24
C ALA A 9 22.39 1.94 7.10
N ALA A 10 21.42 2.85 7.12
CA ALA A 10 21.31 3.93 6.13
C ALA A 10 22.54 4.84 6.14
N GLU A 11 23.09 5.16 7.31
CA GLU A 11 24.33 5.93 7.45
C GLU A 11 25.52 5.19 6.84
N SER A 12 25.68 3.89 7.12
CA SER A 12 26.76 3.06 6.57
C SER A 12 26.71 2.93 5.04
N GLU A 13 25.50 2.97 4.47
CA GLU A 13 25.23 2.93 3.03
C GLU A 13 25.30 4.32 2.39
N ASN A 14 25.52 5.37 3.19
CA ASN A 14 25.41 6.77 2.78
C ASN A 14 24.06 7.10 2.10
N ARG A 15 22.99 6.42 2.52
CA ARG A 15 21.66 6.48 1.92
C ARG A 15 20.78 7.48 2.66
N ILE A 16 20.21 8.42 1.91
CA ILE A 16 19.17 9.31 2.42
C ILE A 16 17.90 8.48 2.64
N SER A 17 17.33 8.58 3.83
CA SER A 17 16.10 7.90 4.23
C SER A 17 15.04 8.91 4.68
N TRP A 18 13.79 8.49 4.76
CA TRP A 18 12.70 9.32 5.26
C TRP A 18 11.64 8.50 6.00
N SER A 19 10.81 9.19 6.77
CA SER A 19 9.70 8.62 7.54
C SER A 19 8.50 9.56 7.55
N PHE A 20 7.32 9.03 7.89
CA PHE A 20 6.06 9.77 7.86
C PHE A 20 5.31 9.66 9.18
N GLU A 21 4.77 10.77 9.69
CA GLU A 21 3.85 10.76 10.83
C GLU A 21 2.39 10.82 10.38
N TYR A 22 1.55 10.01 11.03
CA TYR A 22 0.10 9.96 10.88
C TYR A 22 -0.59 10.05 12.25
N PHE A 23 -1.84 10.53 12.24
CA PHE A 23 -2.69 10.55 13.43
C PHE A 23 -3.97 9.74 13.23
N PRO A 24 -4.46 9.00 14.24
CA PRO A 24 -5.71 8.28 14.16
C PRO A 24 -6.89 9.21 13.81
N PRO A 25 -7.65 8.94 12.73
CA PRO A 25 -8.85 9.69 12.39
C PRO A 25 -9.95 9.49 13.44
N LYS A 26 -10.91 10.41 13.48
CA LYS A 26 -12.04 10.34 14.43
C LYS A 26 -13.25 9.55 13.92
N THR A 27 -13.24 9.16 12.65
CA THR A 27 -14.37 8.51 11.97
C THR A 27 -13.87 7.30 11.20
N ASP A 28 -14.72 6.28 11.06
CA ASP A 28 -14.39 5.04 10.35
C ASP A 28 -14.06 5.30 8.87
N ASN A 29 -14.84 6.17 8.20
CA ASN A 29 -14.53 6.61 6.84
C ASN A 29 -13.18 7.34 6.77
N GLY A 30 -12.81 8.09 7.81
CA GLY A 30 -11.50 8.71 7.91
C GLY A 30 -10.38 7.68 8.02
N LEU A 31 -10.60 6.61 8.78
CA LEU A 31 -9.66 5.50 8.95
C LEU A 31 -9.44 4.74 7.65
N THR A 32 -10.50 4.35 6.95
CA THR A 32 -10.41 3.70 5.63
C THR A 32 -9.63 4.56 4.63
N ASN A 33 -9.96 5.85 4.54
CA ASN A 33 -9.25 6.79 3.65
C ASN A 33 -7.77 6.97 4.01
N LEU A 34 -7.41 6.83 5.29
CA LEU A 34 -6.02 6.89 5.74
C LEU A 34 -5.27 5.59 5.42
N TYR A 35 -5.90 4.43 5.59
CA TYR A 35 -5.33 3.14 5.21
C TYR A 35 -5.04 3.05 3.71
N ASP A 36 -5.97 3.49 2.86
CA ASP A 36 -5.73 3.57 1.42
C ASP A 36 -4.55 4.48 1.08
N ARG A 37 -4.42 5.59 1.83
CA ARG A 37 -3.33 6.55 1.67
C ARG A 37 -1.99 6.00 2.13
N ILE A 38 -1.96 5.27 3.24
CA ILE A 38 -0.76 4.60 3.71
C ILE A 38 -0.32 3.51 2.73
N CYS A 39 -1.26 2.77 2.14
CA CYS A 39 -0.94 1.83 1.08
C CYS A 39 -0.19 2.52 -0.08
N ARG A 40 -0.69 3.66 -0.56
CA ARG A 40 0.00 4.47 -1.60
C ARG A 40 1.32 5.05 -1.11
N MET A 41 1.35 5.66 0.08
CA MET A 41 2.54 6.30 0.63
C MET A 41 3.63 5.28 1.02
N SER A 42 3.29 4.01 1.27
CA SER A 42 4.28 2.95 1.45
C SER A 42 5.17 2.76 0.22
N GLN A 43 4.64 3.06 -0.97
CA GLN A 43 5.38 3.01 -2.24
C GLN A 43 6.34 4.19 -2.40
N LEU A 44 6.23 5.21 -1.53
CA LEU A 44 7.26 6.25 -1.41
C LEU A 44 8.45 5.78 -0.57
N GLY A 45 8.47 4.54 -0.06
CA GLY A 45 9.58 3.91 0.64
C GLY A 45 10.04 4.54 1.96
N PRO A 46 9.13 4.94 2.87
CA PRO A 46 9.53 5.33 4.21
C PRO A 46 10.19 4.16 4.96
N ILE A 47 11.25 4.42 5.73
CA ILE A 47 11.92 3.36 6.49
C ILE A 47 11.15 2.95 7.77
N PHE A 48 10.26 3.82 8.25
CA PHE A 48 9.26 3.61 9.30
C PHE A 48 8.15 4.68 9.19
N ILE A 49 7.04 4.47 9.89
CA ILE A 49 5.97 5.45 10.08
C ILE A 49 5.73 5.71 11.57
N ASP A 50 5.26 6.91 11.91
CA ASP A 50 4.95 7.30 13.28
C ASP A 50 3.45 7.45 13.44
N ILE A 51 2.94 7.02 14.58
CA ILE A 51 1.50 7.05 14.88
C ILE A 51 1.30 7.85 16.16
N THR A 52 0.65 9.00 16.04
CA THR A 52 0.45 9.90 17.16
C THR A 52 -0.51 9.33 18.20
N TRP A 53 -0.28 9.72 19.45
CA TRP A 53 -1.13 9.37 20.58
C TRP A 53 -1.85 10.61 21.10
N GLY A 54 -3.18 10.56 21.15
CA GLY A 54 -4.01 11.66 21.62
C GLY A 54 -3.82 11.94 23.11
N ALA A 55 -3.86 13.22 23.48
CA ALA A 55 -3.73 13.66 24.87
C ALA A 55 -4.61 12.85 25.83
N GLY A 56 -4.04 12.45 26.97
CA GLY A 56 -4.71 11.65 28.02
C GLY A 56 -5.11 10.23 27.61
N GLY A 57 -4.60 9.71 26.49
CA GLY A 57 -4.98 8.39 25.98
C GLY A 57 -6.38 8.35 25.36
N SER A 58 -6.88 9.50 24.88
CA SER A 58 -8.19 9.59 24.21
C SER A 58 -8.30 8.73 22.95
N THR A 59 -7.17 8.36 22.35
CA THR A 59 -7.08 7.52 21.14
C THR A 59 -6.17 6.31 21.35
N SER A 60 -5.99 5.87 22.60
CA SER A 60 -5.07 4.77 22.94
C SER A 60 -5.33 3.51 22.11
N ASN A 61 -6.59 3.05 22.11
CA ASN A 61 -6.99 1.81 21.43
C ASN A 61 -6.86 1.95 19.91
N LEU A 62 -7.24 3.11 19.37
CA LEU A 62 -7.07 3.38 17.93
C LEU A 62 -5.60 3.39 17.54
N THR A 63 -4.71 3.90 18.40
CA THR A 63 -3.26 3.95 18.13
C THR A 63 -2.66 2.55 18.11
N THR A 64 -2.97 1.70 19.11
CA THR A 64 -2.43 0.33 19.18
C THR A 64 -3.01 -0.56 18.08
N GLU A 65 -4.29 -0.42 17.73
CA GLU A 65 -4.91 -1.10 16.58
C GLU A 65 -4.29 -0.66 15.25
N PHE A 66 -3.94 0.61 15.12
CA PHE A 66 -3.22 1.12 13.95
C PHE A 66 -1.84 0.49 13.82
N VAL A 67 -1.09 0.40 14.93
CA VAL A 67 0.21 -0.28 14.98
C VAL A 67 0.07 -1.73 14.51
N LYS A 68 -0.92 -2.47 15.04
CA LYS A 68 -1.22 -3.84 14.60
C LYS A 68 -1.47 -3.87 13.09
N THR A 69 -2.37 -3.02 12.59
CA THR A 69 -2.75 -2.98 11.17
C THR A 69 -1.56 -2.64 10.27
N ALA A 70 -0.71 -1.68 10.66
CA ALA A 70 0.47 -1.28 9.90
C ALA A 70 1.49 -2.40 9.79
N HIS A 71 1.71 -3.15 10.88
CA HIS A 71 2.58 -4.31 10.89
C HIS A 71 2.00 -5.48 10.09
N GLU A 72 0.72 -5.78 10.29
CA GLU A 72 0.06 -6.94 9.70
C GLU A 72 -0.23 -6.79 8.21
N GLN A 73 -0.85 -5.67 7.80
CA GLN A 73 -1.38 -5.48 6.45
C GLN A 73 -0.43 -4.72 5.53
N PHE A 74 0.30 -3.72 6.05
CA PHE A 74 1.14 -2.85 5.23
C PHE A 74 2.63 -3.22 5.25
N GLY A 75 3.05 -4.02 6.23
CA GLY A 75 4.45 -4.40 6.40
C GLY A 75 5.36 -3.22 6.75
N LEU A 76 4.82 -2.21 7.42
CA LEU A 76 5.53 -0.97 7.76
C LEU A 76 6.00 -1.02 9.21
N GLU A 77 7.27 -0.69 9.44
CA GLU A 77 7.76 -0.52 10.81
C GLU A 77 7.12 0.72 11.43
N THR A 78 6.66 0.63 12.67
CA THR A 78 6.03 1.76 13.37
C THR A 78 6.86 2.29 14.54
N CYS A 79 6.81 3.61 14.77
CA CYS A 79 7.10 4.24 16.05
C CYS A 79 5.79 4.71 16.69
N MET A 80 5.41 4.09 17.80
CA MET A 80 4.19 4.43 18.51
C MET A 80 4.45 5.59 19.48
N HIS A 81 3.70 6.68 19.37
CA HIS A 81 3.76 7.72 20.39
C HIS A 81 3.12 7.21 21.68
N LEU A 82 3.66 7.63 22.82
CA LEU A 82 3.08 7.32 24.12
C LEU A 82 3.30 8.49 25.06
N THR A 83 2.21 9.18 25.40
CA THR A 83 2.25 10.22 26.44
C THR A 83 2.11 9.57 27.82
N CYS A 84 2.73 10.13 28.86
CA CYS A 84 2.73 9.54 30.20
C CYS A 84 1.84 10.25 31.23
N THR A 85 1.26 11.41 30.88
CA THR A 85 0.47 12.23 31.82
C THR A 85 -1.02 12.23 31.49
N ASN A 86 -1.85 12.65 32.46
CA ASN A 86 -3.32 12.68 32.39
C ASN A 86 -3.98 11.29 32.27
N MET A 87 -3.29 10.23 32.70
CA MET A 87 -3.82 8.87 32.72
C MET A 87 -3.14 8.01 33.79
N PRO A 88 -3.80 6.96 34.30
CA PRO A 88 -3.18 6.04 35.26
C PRO A 88 -2.09 5.19 34.60
N LYS A 89 -1.09 4.77 35.39
CA LYS A 89 0.01 3.89 34.96
C LYS A 89 -0.48 2.64 34.22
N SER A 90 -1.60 2.04 34.67
CA SER A 90 -2.17 0.84 34.07
C SER A 90 -2.50 0.98 32.58
N LYS A 91 -2.93 2.17 32.11
CA LYS A 91 -3.18 2.40 30.68
C LYS A 91 -1.89 2.36 29.85
N ILE A 92 -0.79 2.85 30.43
CA ILE A 92 0.53 2.83 29.81
C ILE A 92 1.05 1.40 29.75
N ASP A 93 0.87 0.64 30.84
CA ASP A 93 1.25 -0.78 30.90
C ASP A 93 0.48 -1.61 29.85
N THR A 94 -0.83 -1.40 29.71
CA THR A 94 -1.63 -2.03 28.66
C THR A 94 -1.12 -1.67 27.27
N ALA A 95 -0.88 -0.39 26.99
CA ALA A 95 -0.43 0.05 25.66
C ALA A 95 0.96 -0.49 25.29
N LEU A 96 1.89 -0.54 26.25
CA LEU A 96 3.22 -1.13 26.05
C LEU A 96 3.14 -2.64 25.81
N LYS A 97 2.26 -3.33 26.54
CA LYS A 97 2.01 -4.76 26.35
C LYS A 97 1.43 -5.04 24.96
N GLU A 98 0.42 -4.29 24.53
CA GLU A 98 -0.15 -4.41 23.18
C GLU A 98 0.90 -4.11 22.10
N ALA A 99 1.69 -3.05 22.26
CA ALA A 99 2.79 -2.75 21.33
C ALA A 99 3.80 -3.90 21.23
N TYR A 100 4.19 -4.48 22.37
CA TYR A 100 5.07 -5.66 22.43
C TYR A 100 4.46 -6.87 21.71
N GLU A 101 3.19 -7.19 22.00
CA GLU A 101 2.46 -8.31 21.38
C GLU A 101 2.29 -8.12 19.87
N PHE A 102 2.10 -6.88 19.41
CA PHE A 102 2.04 -6.54 17.99
C PHE A 102 3.41 -6.41 17.31
N GLY A 103 4.49 -6.71 18.04
CA GLY A 103 5.86 -6.71 17.55
C GLY A 103 6.39 -5.32 17.19
N CYS A 104 5.82 -4.27 17.79
CA CYS A 104 6.36 -2.92 17.77
C CYS A 104 7.61 -2.87 18.62
N GLU A 105 8.69 -2.31 18.08
CA GLU A 105 9.97 -2.19 18.79
C GLU A 105 10.34 -0.72 19.02
N ASN A 106 9.47 0.24 18.71
CA ASN A 106 9.83 1.66 18.76
C ASN A 106 8.73 2.49 19.43
N ILE A 107 9.11 3.21 20.50
CA ILE A 107 8.21 4.05 21.28
C ILE A 107 8.74 5.47 21.32
N LEU A 108 7.91 6.47 20.97
CA LEU A 108 8.21 7.87 21.26
C LEU A 108 7.62 8.25 22.63
N ALA A 109 8.51 8.31 23.63
CA ALA A 109 8.15 8.65 25.00
C ALA A 109 7.95 10.17 25.16
N LEU A 110 6.72 10.56 25.46
CA LEU A 110 6.29 11.95 25.59
C LEU A 110 5.70 12.19 26.96
N ARG A 111 5.78 13.44 27.44
CA ARG A 111 5.02 13.85 28.62
C ARG A 111 3.53 13.88 28.28
N GLY A 112 3.19 14.64 27.24
CA GLY A 112 1.82 15.01 26.89
C GLY A 112 1.54 16.46 27.27
N ASP A 113 0.58 17.03 26.54
CA ASP A 113 0.08 18.38 26.79
C ASP A 113 -0.96 18.40 27.92
N PRO A 114 -1.19 19.55 28.57
CA PRO A 114 -2.31 19.72 29.49
C PRO A 114 -3.66 19.37 28.83
N PRO A 115 -4.67 18.95 29.62
CA PRO A 115 -6.02 18.74 29.11
C PRO A 115 -6.56 19.98 28.39
N LYS A 116 -7.40 19.77 27.36
CA LYS A 116 -8.00 20.88 26.60
C LYS A 116 -8.71 21.86 27.54
N GLY A 117 -8.33 23.13 27.46
CA GLY A 117 -8.91 24.21 28.27
C GLY A 117 -8.16 24.50 29.57
N SER A 118 -7.14 23.70 29.94
CA SER A 118 -6.21 24.03 31.02
C SER A 118 -4.89 24.55 30.46
N THR A 119 -4.36 25.61 31.06
CA THR A 119 -2.99 26.09 30.81
C THR A 119 -1.97 25.45 31.74
N GLU A 120 -2.43 24.86 32.85
CA GLU A 120 -1.60 24.26 33.87
C GLU A 120 -1.64 22.74 33.80
N TRP A 121 -0.46 22.14 33.96
CA TRP A 121 -0.28 20.70 34.04
C TRP A 121 -0.34 20.26 35.50
N THR A 122 -1.07 19.19 35.80
CA THR A 122 -1.14 18.57 37.12
C THR A 122 -0.87 17.07 37.02
N ALA A 123 0.02 16.55 37.86
CA ALA A 123 0.28 15.11 37.94
C ALA A 123 -1.01 14.35 38.29
N THR A 124 -1.24 13.22 37.62
CA THR A 124 -2.26 12.26 38.06
C THR A 124 -1.70 11.50 39.26
N GLU A 125 -2.48 11.33 40.32
CA GLU A 125 -2.04 10.59 41.51
C GLU A 125 -1.56 9.18 41.14
N GLY A 126 -0.33 8.83 41.52
CA GLY A 126 0.32 7.56 41.14
C GLY A 126 0.70 7.42 39.66
N GLY A 127 0.60 8.51 38.88
CA GLY A 127 1.02 8.59 37.47
C GLY A 127 2.44 9.13 37.30
N PHE A 128 2.85 9.31 36.04
CA PHE A 128 4.15 9.89 35.69
C PHE A 128 4.10 11.41 35.64
N GLU A 129 5.24 12.07 35.87
CA GLU A 129 5.33 13.53 35.82
C GLU A 129 6.04 14.03 34.56
N HIS A 130 7.07 13.30 34.14
CA HIS A 130 7.97 13.69 33.07
C HIS A 130 8.20 12.54 32.09
N ALA A 131 8.55 12.88 30.84
CA ALA A 131 8.86 11.87 29.82
C ALA A 131 10.00 10.93 30.25
N ILE A 132 10.95 11.41 31.07
CA ILE A 132 12.04 10.58 31.61
C ILE A 132 11.52 9.44 32.49
N ASP A 133 10.41 9.62 33.19
CA ASP A 133 9.83 8.57 34.04
C ASP A 133 9.28 7.44 33.17
N LEU A 134 8.68 7.77 32.03
CA LEU A 134 8.26 6.79 31.04
C LEU A 134 9.45 6.06 30.42
N VAL A 135 10.54 6.75 30.09
CA VAL A 135 11.78 6.12 29.59
C VAL A 135 12.28 5.09 30.60
N ARG A 136 12.42 5.48 31.88
CA ARG A 136 12.86 4.59 32.96
C ARG A 136 11.91 3.42 33.15
N HIS A 137 10.61 3.66 33.10
CA HIS A 137 9.58 2.62 33.22
C HIS A 137 9.68 1.58 32.11
N ILE A 138 9.76 2.01 30.85
CA ILE A 138 9.92 1.10 29.70
C ILE A 138 11.20 0.27 29.84
N ARG A 139 12.32 0.90 30.24
CA ARG A 139 13.59 0.20 30.46
C ARG A 139 13.53 -0.81 31.60
N ALA A 140 12.84 -0.49 32.69
CA ALA A 140 12.68 -1.38 33.83
C ALA A 140 11.86 -2.63 33.48
N GLU A 141 10.76 -2.46 32.74
CA GLU A 141 9.83 -3.56 32.43
C GLU A 141 10.26 -4.39 31.20
N TYR A 142 10.82 -3.75 30.17
CA TYR A 142 11.09 -4.37 28.87
C TYR A 142 12.58 -4.39 28.48
N GLY A 143 13.47 -3.87 29.33
CA GLY A 143 14.91 -3.80 29.06
C GLY A 143 15.21 -3.10 27.74
N ASP A 144 16.00 -3.78 26.91
CA ASP A 144 16.39 -3.31 25.58
C ASP A 144 15.45 -3.77 24.46
N HIS A 145 14.24 -4.25 24.75
CA HIS A 145 13.32 -4.64 23.67
C HIS A 145 12.96 -3.45 22.77
N PHE A 146 12.50 -2.34 23.39
CA PHE A 146 12.12 -1.13 22.67
C PHE A 146 13.31 -0.20 22.42
N ASP A 147 13.42 0.31 21.20
CA ASP A 147 14.04 1.59 20.96
C ASP A 147 13.11 2.72 21.45
N ILE A 148 13.66 3.65 22.21
CA ILE A 148 12.90 4.75 22.79
C ILE A 148 13.35 6.06 22.17
N ALA A 149 12.44 6.76 21.52
CA ALA A 149 12.63 8.12 21.07
C ALA A 149 12.17 9.12 22.14
N VAL A 150 12.76 10.32 22.14
CA VAL A 150 12.28 11.46 22.94
C VAL A 150 12.18 12.71 22.10
N ALA A 151 11.30 13.63 22.48
CA ALA A 151 11.18 14.93 21.81
C ALA A 151 12.33 15.89 22.17
N GLY A 152 12.81 16.62 21.17
CA GLY A 152 13.73 17.75 21.24
C GLY A 152 13.10 19.01 20.61
N PHE A 153 13.52 20.18 21.06
CA PHE A 153 12.90 21.46 20.68
C PHE A 153 14.00 22.46 20.27
N PRO A 154 14.36 22.53 18.98
CA PRO A 154 15.46 23.40 18.52
C PRO A 154 15.26 24.89 18.83
N GLU A 155 14.01 25.34 18.84
CA GLU A 155 13.60 26.72 19.14
C GLU A 155 13.25 26.91 20.64
N GLY A 156 13.41 25.86 21.45
CA GLY A 156 12.97 25.81 22.85
C GLY A 156 11.52 25.33 23.01
N HIS A 157 11.20 24.78 24.18
CA HIS A 157 9.86 24.28 24.46
C HIS A 157 8.88 25.43 24.77
N MET A 158 7.76 25.52 24.04
CA MET A 158 6.81 26.66 24.07
C MET A 158 6.21 27.02 25.45
N HIS A 159 6.14 26.05 26.37
CA HIS A 159 5.66 26.22 27.75
C HIS A 159 6.79 26.24 28.80
N SER A 160 8.06 26.24 28.37
CA SER A 160 9.20 26.22 29.28
C SER A 160 9.63 27.64 29.61
N THR A 161 9.81 27.92 30.90
CA THR A 161 10.50 29.11 31.40
C THR A 161 12.00 28.87 31.62
N LEU A 162 12.47 27.64 31.33
CA LEU A 162 13.84 27.22 31.58
C LEU A 162 14.79 27.76 30.51
N SER A 163 16.02 28.03 30.93
CA SER A 163 17.11 28.37 30.02
C SER A 163 17.39 27.23 29.03
N ARG A 164 18.00 27.58 27.90
CA ARG A 164 18.42 26.62 26.87
C ARG A 164 19.41 25.57 27.40
N GLU A 165 20.29 25.98 28.32
CA GLU A 165 21.22 25.10 29.02
C GLU A 165 20.47 24.06 29.88
N GLN A 166 19.51 24.50 30.70
CA GLN A 166 18.69 23.59 31.50
C GLN A 166 17.87 22.62 30.64
N GLN A 167 17.31 23.08 29.52
CA GLN A 167 16.61 22.20 28.58
C GLN A 167 17.54 21.14 27.98
N THR A 168 18.80 21.50 27.72
CA THR A 168 19.83 20.57 27.23
C THR A 168 20.22 19.54 28.29
N ILE A 169 20.33 19.95 29.56
CA ILE A 169 20.57 19.02 30.69
C ILE A 169 19.44 17.99 30.78
N TYR A 170 18.18 18.41 30.78
CA TYR A 170 17.05 17.48 30.85
C TYR A 170 16.93 16.59 29.60
N LEU A 171 17.31 17.09 28.43
CA LEU A 171 17.42 16.25 27.25
C LEU A 171 18.49 15.17 27.45
N LYS A 172 19.66 15.54 27.96
CA LYS A 172 20.76 14.61 28.27
C LYS A 172 20.34 13.55 29.29
N GLU A 173 19.67 13.95 30.37
CA GLU A 173 19.16 13.02 31.39
C GLU A 173 18.18 11.99 30.79
N LYS A 174 17.32 12.39 29.85
CA LYS A 174 16.44 11.44 29.12
C LYS A 174 17.23 10.45 28.27
N ILE A 175 18.32 10.89 27.64
CA ILE A 175 19.20 10.01 26.86
C ILE A 175 19.93 9.04 27.79
N GLU A 176 20.49 9.54 28.89
CA GLU A 176 21.18 8.73 29.91
C GLU A 176 20.23 7.73 30.60
N ALA A 177 18.93 8.05 30.71
CA ALA A 177 17.91 7.13 31.19
C ALA A 177 17.61 5.98 30.20
N GLY A 178 18.09 6.06 28.95
CA GLY A 178 18.01 4.96 27.98
C GLY A 178 17.31 5.30 26.66
N ALA A 179 17.06 6.57 26.33
CA ALA A 179 16.54 6.93 25.01
C ALA A 179 17.60 6.79 23.90
N ASN A 180 17.20 6.29 22.74
CA ASN A 180 18.08 5.89 21.65
C ASN A 180 18.21 6.93 20.54
N PHE A 181 17.24 7.83 20.38
CA PHE A 181 17.25 8.90 19.39
C PHE A 181 16.27 10.02 19.72
N ILE A 182 16.37 11.14 19.00
CA ILE A 182 15.60 12.35 19.25
C ILE A 182 14.77 12.70 18.02
N PHE A 183 13.46 12.91 18.19
CA PHE A 183 12.64 13.63 17.21
C PHE A 183 12.60 15.10 17.55
N THR A 184 12.86 15.98 16.60
CA THR A 184 12.66 17.41 16.83
C THR A 184 11.22 17.80 16.57
N GLN A 185 10.69 18.74 17.35
CA GLN A 185 9.54 19.53 16.94
C GLN A 185 9.80 20.15 15.55
N MET A 186 8.73 20.44 14.80
CA MET A 186 8.84 21.14 13.51
C MET A 186 9.50 22.52 13.65
N PHE A 187 10.26 22.91 12.63
CA PHE A 187 10.93 24.20 12.52
C PHE A 187 10.95 24.64 11.05
N TYR A 188 11.14 25.94 10.78
CA TYR A 188 11.40 26.47 9.43
C TYR A 188 12.76 27.16 9.30
N ASP A 189 13.38 27.54 10.42
CA ASP A 189 14.74 28.07 10.44
C ASP A 189 15.77 26.94 10.65
N VAL A 190 16.47 26.58 9.57
CA VAL A 190 17.47 25.51 9.58
C VAL A 190 18.75 25.92 10.34
N ASP A 191 19.07 27.21 10.42
CA ASP A 191 20.28 27.64 11.15
C ASP A 191 20.08 27.44 12.65
N ILE A 192 18.90 27.77 13.18
CA ILE A 192 18.54 27.48 14.57
C ILE A 192 18.64 25.97 14.87
N PHE A 193 18.18 25.13 13.94
CA PHE A 193 18.32 23.68 14.07
C PHE A 193 19.78 23.23 14.08
N ILE A 194 20.60 23.72 13.15
CA ILE A 194 22.02 23.33 13.07
C ILE A 194 22.78 23.73 14.34
N ASP A 195 22.58 24.96 14.81
CA ASP A 195 23.22 25.46 16.02
C ASP A 195 22.76 24.67 17.25
N TRP A 196 21.47 24.35 17.34
CA TRP A 196 20.95 23.49 18.40
C TRP A 196 21.60 22.09 18.40
N VAL A 197 21.76 21.46 17.23
CA VAL A 197 22.42 20.16 17.14
C VAL A 197 23.88 20.27 17.61
N ARG A 198 24.60 21.34 17.23
CA ARG A 198 25.98 21.56 17.68
C ARG A 198 26.08 21.72 19.19
N GLU A 199 25.16 22.46 19.80
CA GLU A 199 25.11 22.65 21.25
C GLU A 199 24.87 21.34 22.00
N ILE A 200 23.88 20.54 21.58
CA ILE A 200 23.60 19.26 22.27
C ILE A 200 24.75 18.26 22.08
N ARG A 201 25.43 18.29 20.93
CA ARG A 201 26.62 17.47 20.67
C ARG A 201 27.78 17.89 21.58
N ALA A 202 27.99 19.21 21.77
CA ALA A 202 28.97 19.74 22.73
C ALA A 202 28.65 19.34 24.19
N ALA A 203 27.38 19.16 24.52
CA ALA A 203 26.94 18.62 25.82
C ALA A 203 27.14 17.10 25.97
N GLY A 204 27.61 16.41 24.93
CA GLY A 204 27.90 14.97 24.93
C GLY A 204 26.74 14.09 24.47
N ILE A 205 25.65 14.65 23.95
CA ILE A 205 24.54 13.87 23.39
C ILE A 205 24.93 13.41 21.99
N THR A 206 25.11 12.11 21.76
CA THR A 206 25.58 11.53 20.48
C THR A 206 24.52 10.73 19.72
N VAL A 207 23.36 10.47 20.33
CA VAL A 207 22.28 9.72 19.68
C VAL A 207 21.79 10.40 18.39
N PRO A 208 21.24 9.65 17.42
CA PRO A 208 20.67 10.21 16.19
C PRO A 208 19.62 11.28 16.47
N VAL A 209 19.63 12.34 15.66
CA VAL A 209 18.65 13.42 15.67
C VAL A 209 17.87 13.36 14.37
N ILE A 210 16.56 13.24 14.47
CA ILE A 210 15.64 13.15 13.35
C ILE A 210 14.90 14.49 13.23
N PRO A 211 15.17 15.28 12.17
CA PRO A 211 14.54 16.57 11.97
C PRO A 211 13.08 16.39 11.55
N GLY A 212 12.16 16.99 12.31
CA GLY A 212 10.75 17.07 12.00
C GLY A 212 10.44 18.19 11.01
N LEU A 213 9.84 17.85 9.87
CA LEU A 213 9.62 18.74 8.73
C LEU A 213 8.14 18.72 8.34
N MET A 214 7.54 19.90 8.19
CA MET A 214 6.13 20.01 7.81
C MET A 214 5.98 20.55 6.38
N PRO A 215 5.35 19.82 5.45
CA PRO A 215 4.99 20.36 4.15
C PRO A 215 3.98 21.50 4.26
N ILE A 216 4.19 22.58 3.51
CA ILE A 216 3.27 23.72 3.42
C ILE A 216 2.24 23.44 2.32
N GLN A 217 0.97 23.26 2.69
CA GLN A 217 -0.09 22.89 1.73
C GLN A 217 -1.14 23.97 1.45
N SER A 218 -1.33 24.88 2.40
CA SER A 218 -2.20 26.06 2.29
C SER A 218 -1.74 27.11 3.29
N TRP A 219 -2.05 28.37 3.00
CA TRP A 219 -1.67 29.49 3.86
C TRP A 219 -2.35 29.41 5.23
N ALA A 220 -3.64 29.09 5.24
CA ALA A 220 -4.43 28.98 6.46
C ALA A 220 -3.91 27.86 7.39
N GLN A 221 -3.55 26.69 6.83
CA GLN A 221 -2.94 25.63 7.62
C GLN A 221 -1.58 26.06 8.14
N PHE A 222 -0.72 26.63 7.29
CA PHE A 222 0.61 27.08 7.65
C PHE A 222 0.58 28.04 8.85
N LYS A 223 -0.18 29.15 8.74
CA LYS A 223 -0.31 30.14 9.83
C LYS A 223 -0.89 29.55 11.11
N ARG A 224 -1.91 28.69 11.00
CA ARG A 224 -2.53 28.05 12.16
C ARG A 224 -1.51 27.19 12.92
N VAL A 225 -0.74 26.37 12.22
CA VAL A 225 0.20 25.46 12.88
C VAL A 225 1.39 26.24 13.44
N THR A 226 1.98 27.18 12.70
CA THR A 226 3.10 27.99 13.20
C THR A 226 2.71 28.84 14.42
N ASN A 227 1.48 29.38 14.45
CA ASN A 227 0.99 30.12 15.61
C ASN A 227 0.75 29.21 16.82
N PHE A 228 0.21 28.01 16.59
CA PHE A 228 -0.04 27.05 17.66
C PHE A 228 1.26 26.55 18.30
N SER A 229 2.25 26.17 17.49
CA SER A 229 3.56 25.71 17.94
C SER A 229 4.50 26.83 18.39
N LYS A 230 4.16 28.09 18.08
CA LYS A 230 5.03 29.28 18.22
C LYS A 230 6.36 29.12 17.46
N THR A 231 6.34 28.46 16.31
CA THR A 231 7.53 28.20 15.49
C THR A 231 8.05 29.48 14.87
N ILE A 232 9.38 29.63 14.84
CA ILE A 232 10.04 30.77 14.20
C ILE A 232 10.03 30.53 12.69
N VAL A 233 9.40 31.45 11.96
CA VAL A 233 9.32 31.42 10.49
C VAL A 233 10.27 32.48 9.94
N PRO A 234 11.31 32.12 9.17
CA PRO A 234 12.19 33.09 8.54
C PRO A 234 11.41 34.06 7.64
N GLN A 235 11.77 35.34 7.65
CA GLN A 235 11.02 36.38 6.92
C GLN A 235 10.88 36.06 5.42
N TYR A 236 11.89 35.46 4.80
CA TYR A 236 11.84 35.09 3.38
C TYR A 236 10.77 34.02 3.03
N PHE A 237 10.29 33.24 4.01
CA PHE A 237 9.11 32.39 3.81
C PHE A 237 7.85 33.25 3.66
N LEU A 238 7.66 34.21 4.55
CA LEU A 238 6.51 35.12 4.54
C LEU A 238 6.52 35.96 3.27
N ASP A 239 7.66 36.53 2.90
CA ASP A 239 7.81 37.35 1.69
C ASP A 239 7.42 36.59 0.41
N LYS A 240 7.64 35.27 0.37
CA LYS A 240 7.26 34.41 -0.77
C LYS A 240 5.82 33.92 -0.72
N LEU A 241 5.26 33.67 0.46
CA LEU A 241 3.96 33.01 0.62
C LEU A 241 2.79 34.00 0.82
N GLU A 242 3.01 35.13 1.49
CA GLU A 242 1.97 36.14 1.74
C GLU A 242 1.35 36.72 0.45
N PRO A 243 2.14 37.03 -0.61
CA PRO A 243 1.58 37.57 -1.85
C PRO A 243 0.64 36.60 -2.57
N ILE A 244 0.78 35.29 -2.33
CA ILE A 244 0.01 34.22 -2.98
C ILE A 244 -0.96 33.53 -2.01
N GLN A 245 -1.18 34.10 -0.83
CA GLN A 245 -1.91 33.47 0.28
C GLN A 245 -3.35 33.01 -0.04
N SER A 246 -3.96 33.57 -1.09
CA SER A 246 -5.31 33.22 -1.54
C SER A 246 -5.35 32.08 -2.57
N ASP A 247 -4.19 31.60 -3.05
CA ASP A 247 -4.07 30.51 -4.01
C ASP A 247 -3.34 29.32 -3.37
N ASP A 248 -4.11 28.34 -2.90
CA ASP A 248 -3.59 27.13 -2.25
C ASP A 248 -2.69 26.29 -3.17
N GLN A 249 -2.87 26.35 -4.50
CA GLN A 249 -1.98 25.66 -5.42
C GLN A 249 -0.63 26.38 -5.48
N ALA A 250 -0.62 27.70 -5.70
CA ALA A 250 0.59 28.48 -5.72
C ALA A 250 1.36 28.39 -4.39
N VAL A 251 0.65 28.49 -3.25
CA VAL A 251 1.23 28.33 -1.91
C VAL A 251 1.90 26.97 -1.75
N ARG A 252 1.26 25.89 -2.22
CA ARG A 252 1.81 24.54 -2.14
C ARG A 252 3.07 24.39 -3.00
N GLU A 253 3.06 24.91 -4.22
CA GLU A 253 4.21 24.85 -5.12
C GLU A 253 5.41 25.65 -4.58
N ALA A 254 5.18 26.88 -4.10
CA ALA A 254 6.22 27.70 -3.48
C ALA A 254 6.71 27.11 -2.16
N GLY A 255 5.79 26.62 -1.33
CA GLY A 255 6.07 25.97 -0.06
C GLY A 255 6.87 24.67 -0.21
N THR A 256 6.59 23.89 -1.26
CA THR A 256 7.37 22.68 -1.60
C THR A 256 8.84 23.03 -1.85
N LYS A 257 9.11 24.07 -2.66
CA LYS A 257 10.49 24.51 -2.94
C LYS A 257 11.20 24.99 -1.68
N LEU A 258 10.51 25.76 -0.85
CA LEU A 258 11.05 26.26 0.42
C LEU A 258 11.43 25.12 1.38
N VAL A 259 10.54 24.15 1.57
CA VAL A 259 10.81 23.00 2.44
C VAL A 259 11.87 22.08 1.84
N ALA A 260 11.90 21.90 0.51
CA ALA A 260 12.97 21.15 -0.15
C ALA A 260 14.34 21.84 0.02
N ASP A 261 14.41 23.17 -0.03
CA ASP A 261 15.64 23.91 0.27
C ASP A 261 16.09 23.71 1.72
N MET A 262 15.16 23.63 2.68
CA MET A 262 15.47 23.25 4.06
C MET A 262 16.09 21.85 4.13
N CYS A 263 15.45 20.86 3.48
CA CYS A 263 15.96 19.48 3.42
C CYS A 263 17.37 19.43 2.82
N ARG A 264 17.62 20.13 1.71
CA ARG A 264 18.95 20.23 1.08
C ARG A 264 19.97 20.81 2.04
N LYS A 265 19.62 21.87 2.77
CA LYS A 265 20.51 22.51 3.74
C LYS A 265 20.85 21.58 4.91
N ILE A 266 19.88 20.81 5.42
CA ILE A 266 20.11 19.79 6.45
C ILE A 266 21.03 18.68 5.94
N LEU A 267 20.73 18.10 4.77
CA LEU A 267 21.48 16.98 4.18
C LEU A 267 22.92 17.34 3.81
N ASN A 268 23.16 18.61 3.45
CA ASN A 268 24.48 19.13 3.09
C ASN A 268 25.26 19.72 4.28
N SER A 269 24.67 19.74 5.48
CA SER A 269 25.37 20.18 6.69
C SER A 269 26.45 19.20 7.13
N ASP A 270 27.35 19.65 7.99
CA ASP A 270 28.42 18.85 8.61
C ASP A 270 27.91 17.93 9.74
N LEU A 271 26.61 17.89 9.99
CA LEU A 271 26.01 17.14 11.10
C LEU A 271 25.84 15.64 10.83
N GLY A 272 26.04 15.19 9.58
CA GLY A 272 25.90 13.77 9.20
C GLY A 272 24.45 13.27 9.14
N ILE A 273 23.45 14.17 9.14
CA ILE A 273 22.04 13.77 9.13
C ILE A 273 21.66 13.21 7.74
N ARG A 274 21.15 11.97 7.75
CA ARG A 274 20.71 11.23 6.55
C ARG A 274 19.24 10.81 6.60
N ILE A 275 18.47 11.32 7.55
CA ILE A 275 17.05 11.01 7.74
C ILE A 275 16.23 12.30 7.73
N LEU A 276 15.07 12.27 7.05
CA LEU A 276 14.08 13.35 7.04
C LEU A 276 12.73 12.82 7.54
N HIS A 277 12.16 13.42 8.58
CA HIS A 277 10.85 13.00 9.10
C HIS A 277 9.77 14.00 8.72
N PHE A 278 8.70 13.54 8.07
CA PHE A 278 7.64 14.42 7.57
C PHE A 278 6.35 14.31 8.38
N TYR A 279 5.90 15.43 8.92
CA TYR A 279 4.56 15.60 9.49
C TYR A 279 3.53 15.69 8.36
N THR A 280 2.97 14.56 7.95
CA THR A 280 2.13 14.48 6.74
C THR A 280 0.78 15.19 6.92
N MET A 281 0.33 15.37 8.16
CA MET A 281 -1.03 15.78 8.50
C MET A 281 -2.10 14.86 7.89
N ASN A 282 -1.80 13.57 7.75
CA ASN A 282 -2.58 12.58 7.02
C ASN A 282 -2.79 12.94 5.54
N LEU A 283 -1.93 13.77 4.93
CA LEU A 283 -2.02 14.21 3.53
C LEU A 283 -0.81 13.72 2.72
N GLU A 284 -1.08 13.22 1.51
CA GLU A 284 -0.07 12.59 0.64
C GLU A 284 0.69 13.62 -0.22
N ARG A 285 -0.04 14.56 -0.83
CA ARG A 285 0.46 15.40 -1.92
C ARG A 285 1.69 16.23 -1.55
N GLY A 286 1.66 16.91 -0.40
CA GLY A 286 2.77 17.78 0.03
C GLY A 286 4.08 17.01 0.21
N THR A 287 4.04 15.88 0.92
CA THR A 287 5.21 15.03 1.14
C THR A 287 5.74 14.44 -0.17
N LYS A 288 4.85 13.93 -1.03
CA LYS A 288 5.25 13.40 -2.34
C LYS A 288 5.96 14.47 -3.18
N MET A 289 5.40 15.68 -3.26
CA MET A 289 5.99 16.77 -4.04
C MET A 289 7.40 17.14 -3.53
N ILE A 290 7.64 17.10 -2.21
CA ILE A 290 8.98 17.35 -1.64
C ILE A 290 9.95 16.24 -2.02
N LEU A 291 9.54 14.96 -1.93
CA LEU A 291 10.40 13.84 -2.34
C LEU A 291 10.75 13.91 -3.83
N ASP A 292 9.77 14.23 -4.69
CA ASP A 292 9.96 14.44 -6.13
C ASP A 292 10.97 15.60 -6.38
N GLU A 293 10.79 16.75 -5.72
CA GLU A 293 11.66 17.93 -5.81
C GLU A 293 13.11 17.66 -5.33
N LEU A 294 13.27 16.73 -4.39
CA LEU A 294 14.58 16.27 -3.91
C LEU A 294 15.18 15.13 -4.76
N ASN A 295 14.44 14.62 -5.76
CA ASN A 295 14.77 13.41 -6.51
C ASN A 295 15.00 12.17 -5.62
N LEU A 296 14.31 12.12 -4.48
CA LEU A 296 14.37 11.00 -3.53
C LEU A 296 13.36 9.94 -3.93
N ASN A 297 13.81 9.05 -4.81
CA ASN A 297 13.03 7.89 -5.24
C ASN A 297 13.44 6.66 -4.43
N PRO A 298 12.47 5.91 -3.89
CA PRO A 298 12.80 4.71 -3.14
C PRO A 298 13.32 3.62 -4.08
N SER A 299 14.14 2.73 -3.53
CA SER A 299 14.61 1.56 -4.25
C SER A 299 13.59 0.42 -4.17
N ARG A 300 13.53 -0.43 -5.22
CA ARG A 300 12.54 -1.53 -5.30
C ARG A 300 12.69 -2.54 -4.16
N ASP A 301 13.90 -2.75 -3.66
CA ASP A 301 14.18 -3.59 -2.50
C ASP A 301 13.57 -3.05 -1.20
N ILE A 302 13.31 -1.74 -1.11
CA ILE A 302 12.63 -1.12 0.03
C ILE A 302 11.11 -1.21 -0.15
N THR A 303 10.60 -0.88 -1.34
CA THR A 303 9.14 -0.84 -1.57
C THR A 303 8.53 -2.24 -1.73
N ASN A 304 9.27 -3.13 -2.40
CA ASN A 304 8.87 -4.47 -2.84
C ASN A 304 10.00 -5.49 -2.57
N PRO A 305 10.32 -5.80 -1.30
CA PRO A 305 11.31 -6.83 -0.97
C PRO A 305 10.90 -8.22 -1.49
N LEU A 306 9.59 -8.46 -1.62
CA LEU A 306 8.93 -9.64 -2.17
C LEU A 306 7.81 -9.18 -3.12
N PRO A 307 7.26 -10.06 -3.98
CA PRO A 307 6.13 -9.70 -4.87
C PRO A 307 4.80 -9.47 -4.11
N TRP A 308 4.78 -9.69 -2.79
CA TRP A 308 3.67 -9.41 -1.90
C TRP A 308 4.15 -8.68 -0.65
N LYS A 309 3.25 -8.00 0.05
CA LYS A 309 3.58 -7.27 1.29
C LYS A 309 3.76 -8.25 2.44
N MET A 310 4.94 -8.16 3.07
CA MET A 310 5.30 -8.96 4.25
C MET A 310 4.55 -8.46 5.49
N SER A 311 4.13 -9.37 6.34
CA SER A 311 3.66 -9.02 7.69
C SER A 311 4.84 -8.92 8.65
N LEU A 312 4.88 -7.86 9.45
CA LEU A 312 5.88 -7.68 10.51
C LEU A 312 5.41 -8.24 11.86
N LEU A 313 4.23 -8.87 11.91
CA LEU A 313 3.63 -9.36 13.15
C LEU A 313 4.30 -10.66 13.62
N GLY A 314 4.83 -10.63 14.85
CA GLY A 314 5.37 -11.81 15.53
C GLY A 314 6.34 -12.64 14.68
N LYS A 315 6.08 -13.95 14.59
CA LYS A 315 6.94 -14.93 13.89
C LYS A 315 6.87 -14.83 12.35
N ARG A 316 5.91 -14.08 11.79
CA ARG A 316 5.74 -13.91 10.32
C ARG A 316 6.86 -13.13 9.64
N ARG A 317 7.72 -12.44 10.40
CA ARG A 317 8.89 -11.75 9.85
C ARG A 317 9.82 -12.67 9.03
N SER A 318 9.75 -13.99 9.26
CA SER A 318 10.51 -15.01 8.52
C SER A 318 9.77 -15.62 7.32
N GLU A 319 8.48 -15.32 7.15
CA GLU A 319 7.66 -15.80 6.04
C GLU A 319 8.21 -15.24 4.73
N SER A 320 8.59 -16.13 3.81
CA SER A 320 9.15 -15.73 2.52
C SER A 320 8.50 -16.40 1.32
N ILE A 321 7.47 -17.24 1.53
CA ILE A 321 6.76 -17.95 0.47
C ILE A 321 5.27 -17.95 0.77
N ARG A 322 4.43 -17.75 -0.26
CA ARG A 322 2.97 -17.89 -0.20
C ARG A 322 2.42 -18.63 -1.43
N PRO A 323 1.28 -19.33 -1.30
CA PRO A 323 0.51 -19.79 -2.45
C PRO A 323 -0.10 -18.60 -3.20
N ILE A 324 -0.12 -18.66 -4.53
CA ILE A 324 -0.61 -17.57 -5.39
C ILE A 324 -2.10 -17.25 -5.23
N PHE A 325 -2.90 -18.19 -4.71
CA PHE A 325 -4.37 -18.14 -4.71
C PHE A 325 -4.93 -16.92 -3.96
N TRP A 326 -4.27 -16.47 -2.89
CA TRP A 326 -4.69 -15.30 -2.11
C TRP A 326 -3.99 -14.00 -2.51
N ALA A 327 -3.34 -13.93 -3.69
CA ALA A 327 -2.63 -12.73 -4.14
C ALA A 327 -3.52 -11.47 -4.10
N ASN A 328 -4.79 -11.61 -4.47
CA ASN A 328 -5.78 -10.52 -4.48
C ASN A 328 -6.63 -10.44 -3.20
N ARG A 329 -6.26 -11.17 -2.14
CA ARG A 329 -6.99 -11.27 -0.85
C ARG A 329 -6.03 -11.47 0.33
N ALA A 330 -4.97 -10.68 0.39
CA ALA A 330 -3.91 -10.83 1.40
C ALA A 330 -4.43 -10.80 2.85
N LYS A 331 -5.49 -10.03 3.15
CA LYS A 331 -6.11 -9.99 4.48
C LYS A 331 -6.72 -11.34 4.88
N SER A 332 -7.39 -12.01 3.94
CA SER A 332 -7.94 -13.34 4.18
C SER A 332 -6.84 -14.35 4.47
N TYR A 333 -5.76 -14.33 3.68
CA TYR A 333 -4.61 -15.20 3.91
C TYR A 333 -4.01 -15.01 5.31
N LEU A 334 -3.83 -13.75 5.74
CA LEU A 334 -3.27 -13.44 7.06
C LEU A 334 -4.17 -13.95 8.18
N SER A 335 -5.48 -13.75 8.09
CA SER A 335 -6.44 -14.28 9.08
C SER A 335 -6.41 -15.81 9.13
N ARG A 336 -6.47 -16.50 7.97
CA ARG A 336 -6.50 -17.97 7.88
C ARG A 336 -5.21 -18.65 8.35
N THR A 337 -4.13 -17.89 8.48
CA THR A 337 -2.82 -18.41 8.90
C THR A 337 -2.36 -17.80 10.23
N GLU A 338 -3.21 -17.01 10.92
CA GLU A 338 -2.86 -16.28 12.16
C GLU A 338 -2.41 -17.23 13.27
N THR A 339 -3.03 -18.41 13.35
CA THR A 339 -2.77 -19.43 14.37
C THR A 339 -1.58 -20.34 14.06
N TRP A 340 -0.83 -20.10 12.98
CA TRP A 340 0.33 -20.92 12.64
C TRP A 340 1.50 -20.69 13.61
N ASP A 341 2.08 -21.78 14.10
CA ASP A 341 3.25 -21.74 14.99
C ASP A 341 4.54 -21.37 14.26
N GLU A 342 4.66 -21.76 12.99
CA GLU A 342 5.82 -21.55 12.10
C GLU A 342 5.35 -21.18 10.68
N PHE A 343 6.14 -20.34 10.00
CA PHE A 343 5.84 -19.87 8.65
C PHE A 343 6.89 -20.35 7.64
N PRO A 344 6.50 -20.71 6.40
CA PRO A 344 7.43 -21.19 5.39
C PRO A 344 8.54 -20.19 5.05
N ASN A 345 9.79 -20.68 5.11
CA ASN A 345 10.99 -19.91 4.81
C ASN A 345 11.89 -20.65 3.81
N GLY A 346 12.11 -20.07 2.63
CA GLY A 346 12.99 -20.60 1.58
C GLY A 346 12.41 -21.75 0.75
N ARG A 347 11.89 -22.81 1.40
CA ARG A 347 11.11 -23.87 0.73
C ARG A 347 9.74 -24.06 1.38
N TRP A 348 8.73 -24.31 0.56
CA TRP A 348 7.44 -24.74 1.04
C TRP A 348 7.56 -26.20 1.47
N GLY A 349 7.47 -26.44 2.78
CA GLY A 349 7.56 -27.77 3.36
C GLY A 349 6.35 -28.65 3.03
N ASP A 350 6.40 -29.88 3.52
CA ASP A 350 5.29 -30.83 3.43
C ASP A 350 4.09 -30.30 4.24
N SER A 351 3.09 -29.77 3.52
CA SER A 351 1.89 -29.08 4.00
C SER A 351 0.88 -29.99 4.71
N ARG A 352 1.27 -31.22 5.11
CA ARG A 352 0.47 -32.11 5.98
C ARG A 352 0.26 -31.60 7.41
N SER A 353 0.67 -30.37 7.71
CA SER A 353 0.30 -29.68 8.95
C SER A 353 -1.19 -29.28 8.90
N PRO A 354 -1.97 -29.39 10.00
CA PRO A 354 -3.41 -29.00 10.07
C PRO A 354 -3.70 -27.50 9.86
N ALA A 355 -2.81 -26.77 9.18
CA ALA A 355 -2.53 -25.38 9.46
C ALA A 355 -3.57 -24.41 8.89
N TYR A 356 -4.22 -24.70 7.76
CA TYR A 356 -5.34 -23.86 7.31
C TYR A 356 -6.55 -24.13 8.21
N GLY A 357 -6.68 -23.36 9.30
CA GLY A 357 -7.79 -23.46 10.24
C GLY A 357 -9.14 -23.22 9.56
N GLU A 358 -10.21 -23.70 10.18
CA GLU A 358 -11.56 -23.21 9.88
C GLU A 358 -11.63 -21.72 10.26
N LEU A 359 -12.31 -20.90 9.45
CA LEU A 359 -12.40 -19.45 9.68
C LEU A 359 -12.99 -19.13 11.06
N ASP A 360 -12.13 -18.84 12.02
CA ASP A 360 -12.47 -18.40 13.35
C ASP A 360 -12.82 -16.90 13.33
N GLY A 361 -14.12 -16.62 13.23
CA GLY A 361 -14.74 -15.40 13.76
C GLY A 361 -15.09 -14.27 12.79
N TYR A 362 -14.39 -14.10 11.65
CA TYR A 362 -14.66 -12.99 10.73
C TYR A 362 -15.45 -13.34 9.45
N GLY A 363 -15.65 -14.62 9.14
CA GLY A 363 -16.39 -15.07 7.95
C GLY A 363 -15.71 -14.69 6.63
N ILE A 364 -15.90 -15.51 5.59
CA ILE A 364 -15.61 -15.06 4.22
C ILE A 364 -16.52 -13.86 3.96
N ASN A 365 -15.98 -12.76 3.45
CA ASN A 365 -16.78 -11.56 3.19
C ASN A 365 -16.28 -10.83 1.94
N ILE A 366 -17.24 -10.35 1.15
CA ILE A 366 -17.01 -9.35 0.11
C ILE A 366 -16.86 -7.98 0.78
N ASN A 367 -15.81 -7.24 0.45
CA ASN A 367 -15.58 -5.92 1.05
C ASN A 367 -16.63 -4.88 0.58
N ALA A 368 -16.76 -3.77 1.31
CA ALA A 368 -17.76 -2.75 1.02
C ALA A 368 -17.63 -2.15 -0.40
N ALA A 369 -16.41 -1.86 -0.86
CA ALA A 369 -16.16 -1.28 -2.19
C ALA A 369 -16.58 -2.23 -3.32
N THR A 370 -16.37 -3.54 -3.13
CA THR A 370 -16.79 -4.57 -4.07
C THR A 370 -18.31 -4.70 -4.06
N MET A 371 -18.94 -4.73 -2.88
CA MET A 371 -20.41 -4.74 -2.79
C MET A 371 -21.05 -3.53 -3.48
N GLU A 372 -20.48 -2.33 -3.31
CA GLU A 372 -20.95 -1.11 -3.98
C GLU A 372 -20.80 -1.22 -5.50
N THR A 373 -19.64 -1.69 -5.97
CA THR A 373 -19.38 -1.91 -7.40
C THR A 373 -20.38 -2.89 -8.01
N LEU A 374 -20.64 -4.02 -7.33
CA LEU A 374 -21.56 -5.05 -7.81
C LEU A 374 -23.02 -4.60 -7.77
N LYS A 375 -23.44 -3.79 -6.78
CA LYS A 375 -24.78 -3.18 -6.72
C LYS A 375 -24.97 -2.08 -7.76
N GLY A 376 -23.89 -1.39 -8.14
CA GLY A 376 -23.89 -0.32 -9.13
C GLY A 376 -23.85 -0.77 -10.59
N LEU A 377 -23.81 -2.08 -10.86
CA LEU A 377 -23.82 -2.59 -12.24
C LEU A 377 -25.10 -2.16 -12.97
N LYS A 378 -24.94 -1.71 -14.22
CA LYS A 378 -26.07 -1.31 -15.08
C LYS A 378 -27.04 -2.45 -15.38
N LYS A 379 -26.52 -3.67 -15.48
CA LYS A 379 -27.28 -4.90 -15.73
C LYS A 379 -26.78 -5.99 -14.80
N PHE A 380 -27.70 -6.59 -14.05
CA PHE A 380 -27.41 -7.79 -13.26
C PHE A 380 -27.35 -9.03 -14.17
N PRO A 381 -26.37 -9.93 -13.98
CA PRO A 381 -26.16 -11.02 -14.91
C PRO A 381 -27.25 -12.08 -14.80
N THR A 382 -27.90 -12.42 -15.90
CA THR A 382 -28.87 -13.54 -15.97
C THR A 382 -28.47 -14.59 -16.99
N SER A 383 -27.34 -14.37 -17.67
CA SER A 383 -26.79 -15.25 -18.69
C SER A 383 -25.26 -15.28 -18.62
N LEU A 384 -24.65 -16.29 -19.25
CA LEU A 384 -23.20 -16.39 -19.31
C LEU A 384 -22.58 -15.21 -20.09
N VAL A 385 -23.30 -14.68 -21.08
CA VAL A 385 -22.87 -13.50 -21.84
C VAL A 385 -22.72 -12.30 -20.92
N ASP A 386 -23.66 -12.10 -19.99
CA ASP A 386 -23.60 -10.99 -19.04
C ASP A 386 -22.41 -11.11 -18.08
N LEU A 387 -22.15 -12.31 -17.55
CA LEU A 387 -20.97 -12.55 -16.70
C LEU A 387 -19.66 -12.35 -17.46
N ALA A 388 -19.56 -12.94 -18.66
CA ALA A 388 -18.40 -12.77 -19.53
C ALA A 388 -18.12 -11.28 -19.81
N ARG A 389 -19.17 -10.47 -20.02
CA ARG A 389 -19.08 -9.02 -20.20
C ARG A 389 -18.56 -8.31 -18.95
N ILE A 390 -19.07 -8.64 -17.76
CA ILE A 390 -18.63 -8.06 -16.48
C ILE A 390 -17.14 -8.33 -16.25
N PHE A 391 -16.71 -9.59 -16.42
CA PHE A 391 -15.32 -9.98 -16.22
C PHE A 391 -14.40 -9.38 -17.30
N ALA A 392 -14.84 -9.36 -18.56
CA ALA A 392 -14.09 -8.68 -19.62
C ALA A 392 -13.96 -7.18 -19.34
N ASN A 393 -15.00 -6.52 -18.81
CA ASN A 393 -14.97 -5.11 -18.44
C ASN A 393 -13.97 -4.85 -17.30
N TYR A 394 -13.99 -5.71 -16.27
CA TYR A 394 -13.00 -5.70 -15.19
C TYR A 394 -11.58 -5.81 -15.74
N CYS A 395 -11.36 -6.74 -16.68
CA CYS A 395 -10.08 -6.91 -17.39
C CYS A 395 -9.79 -5.84 -18.45
N GLY A 396 -10.51 -4.72 -18.51
CA GLY A 396 -10.14 -3.59 -19.38
C GLY A 396 -11.03 -3.35 -20.60
N ALA A 397 -11.90 -4.30 -20.97
CA ALA A 397 -12.86 -4.07 -22.03
C ALA A 397 -13.79 -2.89 -21.68
N ARG A 398 -14.19 -2.13 -22.70
CA ARG A 398 -15.12 -1.01 -22.54
C ARG A 398 -16.35 -1.25 -23.38
N PHE A 399 -17.51 -0.99 -22.78
CA PHE A 399 -18.81 -1.15 -23.40
C PHE A 399 -19.58 0.17 -23.29
N PRO A 400 -20.27 0.63 -24.34
CA PRO A 400 -20.94 1.93 -24.31
C PRO A 400 -21.97 2.07 -23.19
N GLY A 401 -21.83 3.18 -22.47
CA GLY A 401 -22.71 3.52 -21.36
C GLY A 401 -22.59 2.57 -20.17
N GLU A 402 -21.47 1.86 -20.02
CA GLU A 402 -21.10 1.12 -18.81
C GLU A 402 -19.82 1.71 -18.21
N GLU A 403 -19.83 1.88 -16.89
CA GLU A 403 -18.64 2.29 -16.16
C GLU A 403 -17.64 1.14 -16.03
N PRO A 404 -16.33 1.42 -15.90
CA PRO A 404 -15.33 0.39 -15.62
C PRO A 404 -15.62 -0.33 -14.30
N VAL A 405 -15.69 -1.66 -14.36
CA VAL A 405 -15.79 -2.54 -13.19
C VAL A 405 -14.43 -2.56 -12.51
N LYS A 406 -14.38 -2.09 -11.26
CA LYS A 406 -13.12 -1.95 -10.51
C LYS A 406 -12.77 -3.15 -9.64
N TYR A 407 -13.78 -3.91 -9.21
CA TYR A 407 -13.64 -4.99 -8.24
C TYR A 407 -14.56 -6.15 -8.61
N LEU A 408 -14.11 -7.36 -8.26
CA LEU A 408 -14.88 -8.61 -8.33
C LEU A 408 -14.83 -9.28 -6.95
N PRO A 409 -15.74 -10.23 -6.63
CA PRO A 409 -15.73 -10.92 -5.33
C PRO A 409 -14.36 -11.48 -4.93
N TRP A 410 -13.58 -11.97 -5.90
CA TRP A 410 -12.26 -12.58 -5.72
C TRP A 410 -11.09 -11.60 -5.75
N SER A 411 -11.30 -10.34 -6.16
CA SER A 411 -10.26 -9.32 -6.19
C SER A 411 -10.70 -8.05 -5.49
N ASP A 412 -10.18 -7.87 -4.27
CA ASP A 412 -10.48 -6.73 -3.42
C ASP A 412 -9.56 -5.52 -3.67
N ILE A 413 -8.61 -5.69 -4.61
CA ILE A 413 -7.69 -4.68 -5.15
C ILE A 413 -7.94 -4.45 -6.65
N PRO A 414 -7.60 -3.26 -7.18
CA PRO A 414 -7.56 -3.01 -8.62
C PRO A 414 -6.52 -3.90 -9.32
N LEU A 415 -6.63 -4.03 -10.65
CA LEU A 415 -5.66 -4.76 -11.47
C LEU A 415 -4.23 -4.24 -11.25
N SER A 416 -3.29 -5.17 -11.15
CA SER A 416 -1.87 -4.84 -11.05
C SER A 416 -1.31 -4.39 -12.40
N GLU A 417 -0.22 -3.62 -12.38
CA GLU A 417 0.42 -3.14 -13.61
C GLU A 417 0.94 -4.28 -14.50
N GLU A 418 1.26 -5.45 -13.93
CA GLU A 418 1.66 -6.62 -14.72
C GLU A 418 0.51 -7.19 -15.56
N THR A 419 -0.74 -7.03 -15.11
CA THR A 419 -1.91 -7.48 -15.87
C THR A 419 -2.07 -6.69 -17.17
N ASN A 420 -1.62 -5.44 -17.23
CA ASN A 420 -1.69 -4.61 -18.45
C ASN A 420 -0.99 -5.27 -19.66
N LYS A 421 0.02 -6.13 -19.41
CA LYS A 421 0.74 -6.86 -20.48
C LYS A 421 -0.06 -8.01 -21.09
N ILE A 422 -1.11 -8.46 -20.42
CA ILE A 422 -1.96 -9.58 -20.83
C ILE A 422 -3.45 -9.20 -20.84
N GLU A 423 -3.75 -7.90 -20.80
CA GLU A 423 -5.11 -7.35 -20.71
C GLU A 423 -5.97 -7.88 -21.87
N ASP A 424 -5.50 -7.71 -23.11
CA ASP A 424 -6.21 -8.15 -24.31
C ASP A 424 -6.44 -9.67 -24.32
N VAL A 425 -5.47 -10.45 -23.84
CA VAL A 425 -5.58 -11.90 -23.70
C VAL A 425 -6.67 -12.26 -22.70
N LEU A 426 -6.68 -11.65 -21.51
CA LEU A 426 -7.69 -11.89 -20.49
C LEU A 426 -9.09 -11.49 -20.97
N VAL A 427 -9.22 -10.35 -21.65
CA VAL A 427 -10.48 -9.94 -22.27
C VAL A 427 -10.97 -11.01 -23.25
N LYS A 428 -10.10 -11.51 -24.14
CA LYS A 428 -10.46 -12.56 -25.11
C LYS A 428 -10.88 -13.87 -24.44
N ILE A 429 -10.25 -14.26 -23.32
CA ILE A 429 -10.57 -15.46 -22.54
C ILE A 429 -11.94 -15.29 -21.86
N ASN A 430 -12.17 -14.16 -21.17
CA ASN A 430 -13.44 -13.88 -20.51
C ASN A 430 -14.61 -13.77 -21.49
N LYS A 431 -14.41 -13.14 -22.66
CA LYS A 431 -15.41 -13.08 -23.74
C LYS A 431 -15.77 -14.46 -24.32
N ARG A 432 -14.98 -15.50 -24.04
CA ARG A 432 -15.29 -16.91 -24.37
C ARG A 432 -15.92 -17.66 -23.20
N GLY A 433 -16.22 -17.00 -22.08
CA GLY A 433 -16.91 -17.57 -20.92
C GLY A 433 -16.02 -18.34 -19.95
N PHE A 434 -14.70 -18.13 -19.98
CA PHE A 434 -13.78 -18.58 -18.94
C PHE A 434 -13.54 -17.42 -17.98
N LEU A 435 -14.14 -17.48 -16.80
CA LEU A 435 -14.29 -16.34 -15.90
C LEU A 435 -13.04 -16.21 -15.00
N THR A 436 -12.06 -15.40 -15.42
CA THR A 436 -10.74 -15.32 -14.77
C THR A 436 -10.77 -14.54 -13.47
N ILE A 437 -10.12 -15.07 -12.43
CA ILE A 437 -10.05 -14.45 -11.10
C ILE A 437 -8.62 -14.14 -10.62
N ASN A 438 -7.61 -14.77 -11.24
CA ASN A 438 -6.20 -14.52 -10.94
C ASN A 438 -5.33 -14.87 -12.16
N SER A 439 -4.22 -14.16 -12.32
CA SER A 439 -3.30 -14.34 -13.45
C SER A 439 -1.95 -13.71 -13.17
N GLN A 440 -0.88 -14.27 -13.74
CA GLN A 440 0.41 -13.57 -13.86
C GLN A 440 1.06 -13.92 -15.20
N PRO A 441 1.82 -13.00 -15.81
CA PRO A 441 2.49 -13.29 -17.06
C PRO A 441 3.76 -14.14 -16.88
N ALA A 442 4.26 -14.74 -17.97
CA ALA A 442 5.60 -15.31 -18.01
C ALA A 442 6.64 -14.17 -18.04
N VAL A 443 7.71 -14.34 -17.26
CA VAL A 443 8.85 -13.43 -17.21
C VAL A 443 10.14 -14.24 -17.25
N ASP A 444 10.94 -14.02 -18.28
CA ASP A 444 12.26 -14.64 -18.45
C ASP A 444 13.36 -13.63 -18.12
N GLY A 445 13.67 -13.50 -16.82
CA GLY A 445 14.83 -12.73 -16.37
C GLY A 445 14.69 -11.21 -16.51
N ALA A 446 13.59 -10.64 -16.02
CA ALA A 446 13.52 -9.18 -15.86
C ALA A 446 14.51 -8.72 -14.77
N LYS A 447 15.02 -7.48 -14.86
CA LYS A 447 15.87 -6.93 -13.80
C LYS A 447 15.07 -6.81 -12.50
N SER A 448 15.69 -7.03 -11.34
CA SER A 448 15.03 -6.82 -10.04
C SER A 448 14.57 -5.38 -9.80
N SER A 449 15.12 -4.43 -10.57
CA SER A 449 14.71 -3.02 -10.59
C SER A 449 13.64 -2.69 -11.63
N ASP A 450 13.12 -3.68 -12.37
CA ASP A 450 12.07 -3.48 -13.38
C ASP A 450 10.83 -2.80 -12.76
N PRO A 451 10.23 -1.81 -13.42
CA PRO A 451 9.12 -1.07 -12.83
C PRO A 451 7.84 -1.89 -12.65
N VAL A 452 7.66 -2.97 -13.42
CA VAL A 452 6.44 -3.78 -13.41
C VAL A 452 6.65 -5.06 -12.62
N HIS A 453 7.71 -5.81 -12.92
CA HIS A 453 7.96 -7.13 -12.33
C HIS A 453 9.04 -7.13 -11.25
N GLY A 454 9.78 -6.03 -11.08
CA GLY A 454 10.95 -5.97 -10.21
C GLY A 454 10.60 -6.04 -8.72
N TRP A 455 11.30 -6.92 -8.01
CA TRP A 455 11.27 -7.05 -6.56
C TRP A 455 12.62 -7.59 -6.05
N GLY A 456 12.85 -7.43 -4.74
CA GLY A 456 14.05 -7.90 -4.07
C GLY A 456 15.30 -7.04 -4.33
N PRO A 457 16.48 -7.50 -3.87
CA PRO A 457 17.74 -6.74 -3.95
C PRO A 457 18.10 -6.26 -5.36
N ARG A 458 18.73 -5.08 -5.46
CA ARG A 458 19.22 -4.54 -6.74
C ARG A 458 20.27 -5.44 -7.39
N GLY A 459 20.33 -5.41 -8.73
CA GLY A 459 21.33 -6.14 -9.52
C GLY A 459 21.00 -7.62 -9.77
N GLY A 460 19.85 -8.09 -9.29
CA GLY A 460 19.35 -9.44 -9.56
C GLY A 460 18.42 -9.52 -10.77
N TYR A 461 17.86 -10.71 -10.93
CA TYR A 461 16.90 -11.06 -11.97
C TYR A 461 15.72 -11.80 -11.38
N VAL A 462 14.52 -11.50 -11.88
CA VAL A 462 13.25 -12.09 -11.45
C VAL A 462 12.61 -12.85 -12.61
N TYR A 463 11.89 -13.91 -12.28
CA TYR A 463 11.31 -14.85 -13.22
C TYR A 463 9.89 -15.22 -12.77
N GLN A 464 9.02 -15.45 -13.74
CA GLN A 464 7.64 -15.89 -13.53
C GLN A 464 7.26 -16.95 -14.56
N LYS A 465 6.57 -18.00 -14.13
CA LYS A 465 5.78 -18.87 -15.01
C LYS A 465 4.43 -18.23 -15.28
N ALA A 466 3.89 -18.40 -16.48
CA ALA A 466 2.54 -17.94 -16.76
C ALA A 466 1.51 -18.73 -15.93
N TYR A 467 0.62 -18.02 -15.25
CA TYR A 467 -0.44 -18.57 -14.41
C TYR A 467 -1.79 -18.01 -14.81
N LEU A 468 -2.83 -18.84 -14.79
CA LEU A 468 -4.21 -18.43 -14.95
C LEU A 468 -5.14 -19.21 -14.03
N GLU A 469 -6.09 -18.53 -13.41
CA GLU A 469 -7.13 -19.12 -12.58
C GLU A 469 -8.50 -18.59 -12.97
N PHE A 470 -9.49 -19.48 -13.13
CA PHE A 470 -10.81 -19.13 -13.65
C PHE A 470 -11.88 -20.14 -13.27
N PHE A 471 -13.14 -19.71 -13.34
CA PHE A 471 -14.31 -20.59 -13.33
C PHE A 471 -14.72 -21.00 -14.75
N CYS A 472 -15.10 -22.26 -14.93
CA CYS A 472 -15.52 -22.82 -16.21
C CYS A 472 -16.65 -23.84 -16.07
N CYS A 473 -17.60 -23.84 -17.02
CA CYS A 473 -18.65 -24.86 -17.04
C CYS A 473 -18.08 -26.25 -17.40
N PRO A 474 -18.73 -27.34 -16.96
CA PRO A 474 -18.26 -28.70 -17.22
C PRO A 474 -18.01 -29.03 -18.70
N GLU A 475 -18.87 -28.56 -19.60
CA GLU A 475 -18.77 -28.85 -21.05
C GLU A 475 -17.51 -28.22 -21.66
N LYS A 476 -17.23 -26.96 -21.32
CA LYS A 476 -16.02 -26.25 -21.77
C LYS A 476 -14.77 -26.78 -21.09
N PHE A 477 -14.88 -27.26 -19.85
CA PHE A 477 -13.75 -27.85 -19.15
C PHE A 477 -13.31 -29.17 -19.81
N GLN A 478 -14.25 -29.97 -20.29
CA GLN A 478 -13.95 -31.18 -21.05
C GLN A 478 -13.14 -30.88 -22.33
N SER A 479 -13.60 -29.94 -23.15
CA SER A 479 -12.89 -29.56 -24.39
C SER A 479 -11.51 -28.94 -24.10
N LEU A 480 -11.40 -28.17 -23.01
CA LEU A 480 -10.14 -27.57 -22.59
C LEU A 480 -9.14 -28.62 -22.13
N THR A 481 -9.58 -29.61 -21.35
CA THR A 481 -8.71 -30.67 -20.81
C THR A 481 -8.03 -31.46 -21.93
N GLU A 482 -8.75 -31.81 -23.00
CA GLU A 482 -8.18 -32.48 -24.18
C GLU A 482 -7.05 -31.70 -24.87
N ARG A 483 -7.03 -30.37 -24.70
CA ARG A 483 -5.99 -29.49 -25.23
C ARG A 483 -4.83 -29.36 -24.25
N LEU A 484 -5.12 -29.18 -22.96
CA LEU A 484 -4.11 -29.08 -21.91
C LEU A 484 -3.27 -30.36 -21.77
N GLU A 485 -3.90 -31.54 -21.83
CA GLU A 485 -3.21 -32.82 -21.70
C GLU A 485 -2.25 -33.14 -22.85
N LYS A 486 -2.38 -32.46 -23.99
CA LYS A 486 -1.47 -32.61 -25.13
C LYS A 486 -0.16 -31.84 -24.97
N ASP A 487 -0.13 -30.84 -24.10
CA ASP A 487 1.06 -30.02 -23.86
C ASP A 487 1.81 -30.52 -22.60
N PRO A 488 3.01 -31.09 -22.75
CA PRO A 488 3.77 -31.62 -21.62
C PRO A 488 4.31 -30.53 -20.68
N ASP A 489 4.35 -29.26 -21.11
CA ASP A 489 4.81 -28.16 -20.30
C ASP A 489 3.70 -27.61 -19.38
N VAL A 490 2.46 -28.05 -19.55
CA VAL A 490 1.31 -27.49 -18.82
C VAL A 490 0.90 -28.40 -17.66
N THR A 491 0.67 -27.77 -16.51
CA THR A 491 0.07 -28.42 -15.34
C THR A 491 -1.18 -27.69 -14.92
N TYR A 492 -2.23 -28.41 -14.50
CA TYR A 492 -3.45 -27.79 -14.01
C TYR A 492 -4.04 -28.54 -12.81
N TYR A 493 -4.80 -27.82 -11.99
CA TYR A 493 -5.74 -28.39 -11.03
C TYR A 493 -7.14 -27.84 -11.33
N ALA A 494 -8.15 -28.70 -11.30
CA ALA A 494 -9.55 -28.33 -11.45
C ALA A 494 -10.37 -28.99 -10.35
N VAL A 495 -11.21 -28.22 -9.65
CA VAL A 495 -12.01 -28.73 -8.54
C VAL A 495 -13.41 -28.14 -8.56
N THR A 496 -14.42 -28.95 -8.26
CA THR A 496 -15.79 -28.50 -8.03
C THR A 496 -15.98 -28.07 -6.58
N LYS A 497 -17.10 -27.39 -6.27
CA LYS A 497 -17.49 -27.06 -4.89
C LYS A 497 -17.49 -28.30 -3.98
N THR A 498 -18.03 -29.41 -4.48
CA THR A 498 -18.12 -30.71 -3.79
C THR A 498 -16.77 -31.38 -3.54
N GLY A 499 -15.69 -30.90 -4.20
CA GLY A 499 -14.33 -31.39 -4.00
C GLY A 499 -13.87 -32.41 -5.06
N ASP A 500 -14.58 -32.55 -6.18
CA ASP A 500 -14.18 -33.45 -7.25
C ASP A 500 -12.97 -32.87 -8.00
N LEU A 501 -11.79 -33.42 -7.71
CA LEU A 501 -10.51 -32.94 -8.23
C LEU A 501 -10.12 -33.68 -9.52
N VAL A 502 -9.76 -32.91 -10.55
CA VAL A 502 -9.16 -33.39 -11.81
C VAL A 502 -7.82 -32.68 -12.03
N THR A 503 -6.78 -33.43 -12.36
CA THR A 503 -5.43 -32.87 -12.58
C THR A 503 -4.56 -33.80 -13.42
N ASN A 504 -3.65 -33.21 -14.20
CA ASN A 504 -2.57 -33.93 -14.88
C ASN A 504 -1.25 -33.94 -14.07
N ASN A 505 -1.21 -33.32 -12.88
CA ASN A 505 -0.01 -33.29 -12.06
C ASN A 505 0.19 -34.61 -11.32
N THR A 506 0.99 -35.49 -11.91
CA THR A 506 1.29 -36.84 -11.38
C THR A 506 2.30 -36.85 -10.23
N ARG A 507 2.96 -35.73 -9.93
CA ARG A 507 3.94 -35.60 -8.84
C ARG A 507 3.54 -34.44 -7.94
N PRO A 508 2.66 -34.68 -6.95
CA PRO A 508 2.16 -33.62 -6.08
C PRO A 508 3.32 -33.06 -5.24
N GLY A 509 3.67 -31.81 -5.53
CA GLY A 509 4.68 -31.03 -4.83
C GLY A 509 4.51 -29.55 -5.21
N PRO A 510 5.05 -28.62 -4.41
CA PRO A 510 4.91 -27.19 -4.67
C PRO A 510 5.63 -26.84 -5.99
N ASN A 511 4.87 -26.25 -6.91
CA ASN A 511 5.40 -25.73 -8.17
C ASN A 511 5.74 -24.24 -7.98
N ALA A 512 7.04 -23.90 -7.97
CA ALA A 512 7.45 -22.50 -7.92
C ALA A 512 7.06 -21.79 -9.22
N VAL A 513 6.30 -20.70 -9.09
CA VAL A 513 5.82 -19.90 -10.22
C VAL A 513 6.42 -18.50 -10.26
N THR A 514 7.01 -18.02 -9.16
CA THR A 514 7.78 -16.76 -9.14
C THR A 514 9.05 -16.97 -8.34
N TRP A 515 10.20 -16.59 -8.89
CA TRP A 515 11.50 -16.68 -8.20
C TRP A 515 12.45 -15.58 -8.63
N GLY A 516 13.49 -15.36 -7.82
CA GLY A 516 14.51 -14.35 -8.04
C GLY A 516 15.91 -14.86 -7.71
N VAL A 517 16.88 -14.44 -8.51
CA VAL A 517 18.30 -14.73 -8.35
C VAL A 517 19.02 -13.41 -8.12
N PHE A 518 19.68 -13.27 -6.97
CA PHE A 518 20.26 -12.01 -6.53
C PHE A 518 21.75 -12.17 -6.20
N PRO A 519 22.60 -11.18 -6.49
CA PRO A 519 24.01 -11.23 -6.11
C PRO A 519 24.19 -11.41 -4.60
N GLY A 520 25.01 -12.38 -4.19
CA GLY A 520 25.33 -12.62 -2.77
C GLY A 520 24.20 -13.23 -1.94
N LYS A 521 23.14 -13.75 -2.56
CA LYS A 521 22.00 -14.39 -1.88
C LYS A 521 21.63 -15.72 -2.54
N GLU A 522 21.08 -16.65 -1.76
CA GLU A 522 20.42 -17.83 -2.31
C GLU A 522 19.18 -17.46 -3.13
N ILE A 523 18.71 -18.40 -3.96
CA ILE A 523 17.49 -18.24 -4.76
C ILE A 523 16.29 -18.06 -3.83
N VAL A 524 15.48 -17.04 -4.13
CA VAL A 524 14.23 -16.76 -3.40
C VAL A 524 13.05 -17.15 -4.29
N GLN A 525 12.14 -17.98 -3.79
CA GLN A 525 10.97 -18.48 -4.54
C GLN A 525 9.66 -18.15 -3.82
N PRO A 526 9.21 -16.88 -3.85
CA PRO A 526 8.18 -16.40 -2.94
C PRO A 526 6.74 -16.77 -3.31
N THR A 527 6.52 -17.32 -4.50
CA THR A 527 5.18 -17.66 -4.96
C THR A 527 5.16 -19.06 -5.56
N ILE A 528 4.21 -19.86 -5.10
CA ILE A 528 4.03 -21.25 -5.53
C ILE A 528 2.58 -21.56 -5.92
N VAL A 529 2.41 -22.68 -6.61
CA VAL A 529 1.13 -23.38 -6.80
C VAL A 529 1.25 -24.75 -6.14
N GLU A 530 0.34 -25.08 -5.24
CA GLU A 530 0.35 -26.32 -4.45
C GLU A 530 -1.08 -26.81 -4.20
N LEU A 531 -1.27 -28.13 -4.21
CA LEU A 531 -2.60 -28.76 -4.21
C LEU A 531 -3.37 -28.53 -2.91
N VAL A 532 -2.76 -28.75 -1.75
CA VAL A 532 -3.43 -28.62 -0.45
C VAL A 532 -3.91 -27.18 -0.24
N SER A 533 -3.06 -26.20 -0.55
CA SER A 533 -3.45 -24.78 -0.54
C SER A 533 -4.57 -24.48 -1.53
N PHE A 534 -4.58 -25.09 -2.72
CA PHE A 534 -5.65 -24.90 -3.70
C PHE A 534 -6.99 -25.45 -3.21
N ILE A 535 -6.99 -26.64 -2.59
CA ILE A 535 -8.18 -27.23 -1.98
C ILE A 535 -8.70 -26.35 -0.83
N ALA A 536 -7.80 -25.78 -0.03
CA ALA A 536 -8.20 -24.89 1.06
C ALA A 536 -8.72 -23.53 0.55
N TRP A 537 -8.23 -23.06 -0.60
CA TRP A 537 -8.72 -21.85 -1.28
C TRP A 537 -10.10 -22.04 -1.91
N LYS A 538 -10.39 -23.23 -2.47
CA LYS A 538 -11.64 -23.48 -3.20
C LYS A 538 -12.88 -23.08 -2.39
N ASP A 539 -12.89 -23.35 -1.09
CA ASP A 539 -14.05 -23.11 -0.23
C ASP A 539 -14.35 -21.62 -0.12
N GLU A 540 -13.30 -20.80 0.06
CA GLU A 540 -13.43 -19.34 0.01
C GLU A 540 -13.83 -18.85 -1.38
N ALA A 541 -13.23 -19.39 -2.44
CA ALA A 541 -13.54 -18.99 -3.81
C ALA A 541 -15.02 -19.22 -4.17
N PHE A 542 -15.58 -20.38 -3.86
CA PHE A 542 -17.00 -20.66 -4.14
C PHE A 542 -17.94 -19.85 -3.24
N GLU A 543 -17.62 -19.71 -1.94
CA GLU A 543 -18.43 -18.93 -1.00
C GLU A 543 -18.50 -17.44 -1.39
N LEU A 544 -17.41 -16.84 -1.90
CA LEU A 544 -17.44 -15.48 -2.43
C LEU A 544 -18.44 -15.33 -3.58
N GLY A 545 -18.56 -16.34 -4.44
CA GLY A 545 -19.58 -16.38 -5.48
C GLY A 545 -21.00 -16.51 -4.92
N HIS A 546 -21.21 -17.31 -3.88
CA HIS A 546 -22.50 -17.40 -3.18
C HIS A 546 -22.89 -16.11 -2.49
N GLN A 547 -21.95 -15.38 -1.89
CA GLN A 547 -22.23 -14.07 -1.31
C GLN A 547 -22.59 -13.02 -2.34
N TRP A 548 -21.97 -13.08 -3.53
CA TRP A 548 -22.39 -12.24 -4.64
C TRP A 548 -23.85 -12.56 -5.05
N ALA A 549 -24.22 -13.84 -5.08
CA ALA A 549 -25.59 -14.23 -5.32
C ALA A 549 -26.55 -13.74 -4.21
N GLU A 550 -26.19 -13.87 -2.94
CA GLU A 550 -27.01 -13.38 -1.81
C GLU A 550 -27.17 -11.85 -1.84
N LEU A 551 -26.16 -11.09 -2.29
CA LEU A 551 -26.24 -9.65 -2.50
C LEU A 551 -27.41 -9.26 -3.44
N TYR A 552 -27.72 -10.14 -4.39
CA TYR A 552 -28.74 -9.94 -5.42
C TYR A 552 -30.09 -10.57 -5.08
N LYS A 553 -30.20 -11.33 -4.00
CA LYS A 553 -31.41 -12.11 -3.65
C LYS A 553 -32.69 -11.29 -3.64
N GLU A 554 -32.64 -10.09 -3.08
CA GLU A 554 -33.79 -9.19 -2.95
C GLU A 554 -33.94 -8.26 -4.17
N ILE A 555 -32.84 -7.86 -4.80
CA ILE A 555 -32.84 -6.82 -5.86
C ILE A 555 -32.90 -7.38 -7.28
N ALA A 556 -32.37 -8.59 -7.50
CA ALA A 556 -32.32 -9.29 -8.77
C ALA A 556 -32.35 -10.82 -8.56
N PRO A 557 -33.49 -11.41 -8.15
CA PRO A 557 -33.59 -12.81 -7.75
C PRO A 557 -33.22 -13.81 -8.88
N GLU A 558 -33.44 -13.44 -10.14
CA GLU A 558 -33.02 -14.24 -11.30
C GLU A 558 -31.50 -14.33 -11.41
N SER A 559 -30.81 -13.20 -11.23
CA SER A 559 -29.35 -13.15 -11.21
C SER A 559 -28.77 -13.90 -10.02
N ALA A 560 -29.38 -13.76 -8.84
CA ALA A 560 -28.99 -14.52 -7.66
C ALA A 560 -29.04 -16.04 -7.92
N ARG A 561 -30.18 -16.54 -8.45
CA ARG A 561 -30.32 -17.98 -8.80
C ARG A 561 -29.32 -18.42 -9.85
N PHE A 562 -29.06 -17.58 -10.85
CA PHE A 562 -28.12 -17.88 -11.92
C PHE A 562 -26.67 -18.01 -11.39
N ILE A 563 -26.21 -17.06 -10.58
CA ILE A 563 -24.87 -17.11 -9.98
C ILE A 563 -24.75 -18.31 -9.03
N HIS A 564 -25.76 -18.58 -8.20
CA HIS A 564 -25.80 -19.77 -7.34
C HIS A 564 -25.61 -21.06 -8.14
N GLN A 565 -26.37 -21.21 -9.24
CA GLN A 565 -26.29 -22.39 -10.10
C GLN A 565 -24.88 -22.58 -10.71
N ILE A 566 -24.23 -21.50 -11.14
CA ILE A 566 -22.84 -21.56 -11.64
C ILE A 566 -21.91 -22.04 -10.54
N MET A 567 -21.94 -21.41 -9.37
CA MET A 567 -21.04 -21.75 -8.26
C MET A 567 -21.26 -23.19 -7.74
N ASP A 568 -22.46 -23.74 -7.89
CA ASP A 568 -22.75 -25.12 -7.48
C ASP A 568 -22.36 -26.18 -8.52
N SER A 569 -22.16 -25.82 -9.78
CA SER A 569 -21.96 -26.78 -10.87
C SER A 569 -20.65 -26.63 -11.64
N TRP A 570 -19.95 -25.50 -11.52
CA TRP A 570 -18.76 -25.20 -12.31
C TRP A 570 -17.47 -25.67 -11.62
N TYR A 571 -16.42 -25.81 -12.43
CA TYR A 571 -15.07 -26.03 -11.94
C TYR A 571 -14.37 -24.72 -11.65
N LEU A 572 -13.64 -24.66 -10.54
CA LEU A 572 -12.53 -23.73 -10.34
C LEU A 572 -11.27 -24.39 -10.90
N VAL A 573 -10.58 -23.73 -11.83
CA VAL A 573 -9.42 -24.26 -12.54
C VAL A 573 -8.24 -23.32 -12.40
N ASN A 574 -7.06 -23.84 -12.07
CA ASN A 574 -5.79 -23.13 -12.26
C ASN A 574 -4.88 -23.86 -13.24
N ILE A 575 -4.15 -23.09 -14.05
CA ILE A 575 -3.23 -23.57 -15.09
C ILE A 575 -1.88 -22.88 -14.89
N VAL A 576 -0.80 -23.65 -14.98
CA VAL A 576 0.58 -23.17 -15.01
C VAL A 576 1.25 -23.67 -16.29
N ASN A 577 1.82 -22.76 -17.06
CA ASN A 577 2.77 -23.12 -18.12
C ASN A 577 4.19 -23.16 -17.53
N ASN A 578 4.82 -24.34 -17.52
CA ASN A 578 6.13 -24.53 -16.91
C ASN A 578 7.30 -24.04 -17.79
N ASP A 579 7.08 -23.83 -19.08
CA ASP A 579 8.04 -23.19 -19.97
C ASP A 579 7.91 -21.66 -19.89
N PHE A 580 8.55 -21.09 -18.86
CA PHE A 580 8.58 -19.65 -18.60
C PHE A 580 9.28 -18.82 -19.69
N ARG A 581 9.93 -19.46 -20.67
CA ARG A 581 10.60 -18.77 -21.78
C ARG A 581 9.66 -18.48 -22.96
N LYS A 582 8.51 -19.16 -23.03
CA LYS A 582 7.48 -18.84 -24.03
C LYS A 582 6.86 -17.49 -23.71
N SER A 583 6.90 -16.55 -24.66
CA SER A 583 6.36 -15.22 -24.46
C SER A 583 4.84 -15.23 -24.33
N ASN A 584 4.33 -14.22 -23.63
CA ASN A 584 2.90 -13.98 -23.47
C ASN A 584 2.35 -12.99 -24.50
N ASP A 585 3.02 -12.82 -25.64
CA ASP A 585 2.63 -11.84 -26.66
C ASP A 585 1.17 -12.03 -27.09
N ASP A 586 0.49 -10.94 -27.47
CA ASP A 586 -0.93 -10.89 -27.86
C ASP A 586 -1.32 -11.75 -29.10
N SER A 587 -0.38 -12.54 -29.59
CA SER A 587 -0.58 -13.55 -30.60
C SER A 587 -1.47 -14.70 -30.11
N GLU A 588 -2.09 -15.40 -31.05
CA GLU A 588 -2.80 -16.67 -30.78
C GLU A 588 -1.88 -17.76 -30.19
N HIS A 589 -0.57 -17.51 -30.12
CA HIS A 589 0.47 -18.39 -29.60
C HIS A 589 0.96 -18.02 -28.19
N SER A 590 0.26 -17.13 -27.47
CA SER A 590 0.62 -16.82 -26.08
C SER A 590 0.64 -18.08 -25.21
N ALA A 591 1.55 -18.14 -24.23
CA ALA A 591 1.80 -19.32 -23.40
C ALA A 591 0.54 -19.86 -22.67
N LEU A 592 -0.48 -19.03 -22.49
CA LEU A 592 -1.76 -19.42 -21.88
C LEU A 592 -2.95 -19.32 -22.86
N PHE A 593 -2.92 -18.40 -23.83
CA PHE A 593 -4.07 -18.14 -24.70
C PHE A 593 -4.33 -19.23 -25.74
N GLN A 594 -3.29 -19.93 -26.19
CA GLN A 594 -3.37 -20.94 -27.25
C GLN A 594 -4.40 -22.05 -26.97
N PHE A 595 -4.73 -22.30 -25.69
CA PHE A 595 -5.69 -23.34 -25.29
C PHE A 595 -7.16 -22.89 -25.38
N PHE A 596 -7.41 -21.58 -25.48
CA PHE A 596 -8.76 -20.99 -25.44
C PHE A 596 -9.24 -20.50 -26.81
N GLY A 597 -8.31 -20.25 -27.75
CA GLY A 597 -8.58 -19.72 -29.09
C GLY A 597 -9.69 -20.42 -29.88
N PRO A 598 -9.82 -21.78 -29.85
CA PRO A 598 -10.84 -22.50 -30.60
C PRO A 598 -12.29 -22.29 -30.12
N GLU A 599 -12.49 -21.79 -28.90
CA GLU A 599 -13.85 -21.58 -28.37
C GLU A 599 -14.46 -20.30 -28.96
N PRO A 600 -15.76 -20.33 -29.31
CA PRO A 600 -16.42 -19.16 -29.89
C PRO A 600 -16.50 -18.02 -28.89
N VAL A 601 -16.32 -16.81 -29.38
CA VAL A 601 -16.61 -15.59 -28.63
C VAL A 601 -18.12 -15.53 -28.40
N ILE A 602 -18.53 -15.41 -27.14
CA ILE A 602 -19.95 -15.34 -26.75
C ILE A 602 -20.42 -13.90 -26.45
N VAL A 603 -19.50 -12.93 -26.51
CA VAL A 603 -19.77 -11.50 -26.35
C VAL A 603 -19.37 -10.78 -27.65
N ASP A 604 -20.36 -10.40 -28.47
CA ASP A 604 -20.14 -9.81 -29.80
C ASP A 604 -19.42 -8.45 -29.77
N GLN A 605 -18.83 -8.08 -30.91
CA GLN A 605 -18.19 -6.77 -31.15
C GLN A 605 -19.19 -5.64 -31.47
N ASP A 606 -20.45 -5.96 -31.78
CA ASP A 606 -21.47 -5.02 -32.31
C ASP A 606 -22.00 -3.98 -31.30
N ASP A 607 -21.44 -3.95 -30.09
CA ASP A 607 -21.66 -2.89 -29.12
C ASP A 607 -20.63 -1.74 -29.25
N LEU A 608 -19.96 -1.53 -30.38
CA LEU A 608 -19.10 -0.36 -30.63
C LEU A 608 -19.75 0.61 -31.63
N PRO A 609 -19.65 1.95 -31.46
CA PRO A 609 -20.09 2.87 -32.50
C PRO A 609 -19.27 2.64 -33.77
N PRO A 610 -19.84 2.89 -34.98
CA PRO A 610 -19.16 2.59 -36.23
C PRO A 610 -17.82 3.32 -36.31
N THR A 611 -16.75 2.55 -36.49
CA THR A 611 -15.44 3.08 -36.85
C THR A 611 -15.58 3.88 -38.14
N THR A 612 -15.20 5.15 -38.10
CA THR A 612 -14.98 5.93 -39.31
C THR A 612 -13.85 5.28 -40.09
N ASN A 613 -14.19 4.68 -41.23
CA ASN A 613 -13.21 4.14 -42.17
C ASN A 613 -12.30 5.28 -42.65
N GLY A 614 -11.07 5.31 -42.14
CA GLY A 614 -9.99 6.07 -42.74
C GLY A 614 -9.69 5.49 -44.12
N LEU A 615 -10.19 6.15 -45.15
CA LEU A 615 -9.80 5.88 -46.54
C LEU A 615 -8.31 6.22 -46.69
N SER A 616 -7.51 5.17 -46.87
CA SER A 616 -6.16 5.25 -47.38
C SER A 616 -6.16 5.76 -48.82
N HIS A 617 -5.54 6.92 -49.08
CA HIS A 617 -5.05 7.29 -50.41
C HIS A 617 -3.52 7.47 -50.38
N PRO A 618 -2.77 6.91 -51.35
CA PRO A 618 -1.32 6.96 -51.37
C PRO A 618 -0.77 8.22 -52.07
N ASN A 619 0.37 8.69 -51.57
CA ASN A 619 1.46 9.49 -52.18
C ASN A 619 1.16 10.56 -53.25
N GLY A 620 1.66 11.79 -53.02
CA GLY A 620 2.06 12.70 -54.11
C GLY A 620 2.18 14.20 -53.76
N LEU A 621 3.38 14.61 -53.31
CA LEU A 621 4.14 15.89 -53.47
C LEU A 621 3.45 17.28 -53.66
N PRO A 622 4.13 18.38 -53.24
CA PRO A 622 3.52 19.64 -52.80
C PRO A 622 3.43 20.70 -53.90
N LYS A 623 2.42 21.58 -53.85
CA LYS A 623 2.47 22.90 -54.48
C LYS A 623 1.78 23.99 -53.67
N THR A 624 2.50 25.09 -53.60
CA THR A 624 2.27 26.39 -52.97
C THR A 624 1.31 27.31 -53.76
N ASN A 625 0.84 28.32 -53.04
CA ASN A 625 0.43 29.68 -53.47
C ASN A 625 -0.94 29.90 -54.12
N GLY A 626 -1.79 30.60 -53.37
CA GLY A 626 -2.09 32.00 -53.71
C GLY A 626 -3.53 32.30 -54.16
N SER A 627 -4.19 33.20 -53.41
CA SER A 627 -4.99 34.38 -53.84
C SER A 627 -6.12 34.62 -52.83
N SER A 628 -5.95 35.53 -51.86
CA SER A 628 -6.36 36.94 -51.91
C SER A 628 -7.88 37.17 -52.06
N THR A 629 -8.55 37.34 -50.89
CA THR A 629 -9.39 38.49 -50.45
C THR A 629 -10.34 39.21 -51.45
N PRO A 630 -11.31 40.01 -50.96
CA PRO A 630 -12.29 39.83 -49.88
C PRO A 630 -13.70 40.34 -50.31
N ALA A 631 -14.68 40.40 -49.38
CA ALA A 631 -15.48 41.62 -49.07
C ALA A 631 -16.99 41.37 -48.78
N ILE A 632 -17.41 41.83 -47.58
CA ILE A 632 -18.64 42.61 -47.26
C ILE A 632 -19.99 41.83 -47.31
N SER A 633 -20.95 41.91 -46.38
CA SER A 633 -21.38 42.93 -45.40
C SER A 633 -22.18 42.30 -44.24
N GLU A 634 -21.94 42.85 -43.04
CA GLU A 634 -22.86 43.29 -41.98
C GLU A 634 -24.37 42.93 -42.05
N VAL A 635 -24.97 42.56 -40.89
CA VAL A 635 -25.83 43.43 -40.04
C VAL A 635 -26.48 42.63 -38.88
N ASN A 636 -26.19 43.13 -37.66
CA ASN A 636 -26.95 43.20 -36.40
C ASN A 636 -27.74 42.02 -35.78
N GLY A 637 -27.52 41.86 -34.46
CA GLY A 637 -28.46 41.26 -33.51
C GLY A 637 -27.93 41.29 -32.08
N GLU A 638 -28.30 42.33 -31.32
CA GLU A 638 -27.93 42.62 -29.94
C GLU A 638 -28.33 41.51 -28.94
N LEU A 639 -27.52 41.31 -27.89
CA LEU A 639 -27.97 40.77 -26.60
C LEU A 639 -27.38 41.59 -25.45
N LYS A 640 -28.29 42.22 -24.70
CA LYS A 640 -28.09 42.97 -23.45
C LYS A 640 -28.66 42.17 -22.26
N ASN A 641 -28.06 42.43 -21.09
CA ASN A 641 -28.50 42.19 -19.70
C ASN A 641 -28.23 40.78 -19.13
N LEU A 642 -27.38 40.54 -18.11
CA LEU A 642 -27.14 41.08 -16.74
C LEU A 642 -28.06 40.55 -15.63
N ALA A 643 -27.40 40.02 -14.60
CA ALA A 643 -27.75 39.86 -13.17
C ALA A 643 -28.85 38.83 -12.82
N ILE A 644 -28.52 37.82 -11.99
CA ILE A 644 -28.32 37.89 -10.53
C ILE A 644 -27.20 36.91 -10.15
#